data_AF-A0A2X4T6U6-F1
#
_entry.id   AF-A0A2X4T6U6-F1
#
_cell.length_a   1.000
_cell.length_b   1.000
_cell.length_c   1.000
_cell.angle_alpha   90.00
_cell.angle_beta   90.00
_cell.angle_gamma   90.00
#
_symmetry.space_group_name_H-M   'P 1'
#
loop_
_entity.id
_entity.type
_entity.pdbx_description
1 polymer ?
#
loop_
_entity_poly.entity_id
_entity_poly.type
_entity_poly.pdbx_seq_one_letter_code
_entity_poly.pdbx_strand_id
1 'polypeptide(L)'
;MNWTPPVTFDGWESKLVGYFLRFGTDDDARDIRWFEVTPSTLAAAFSDSGASADEIEKAFQAYMSKIPDLPLRLESGMMERSNDKSPGYFTYLVMTLLVSSQFDAQEESNDFRLKLQSWLQTEHSYQNLAGVNAMWKALAGWLERRIERGEPYRRLNLPEIPASWSHIGYTLRLAFPGRADLRLMRRVLTSHPQTVSSPRLLIDYFQAAIQKENASHALRQAFSEFRDAWFSGRRALADMPFWRLRQRAMALSSDIDTRKAIIDMCVDFDGSRCYFSAAGENDESVFAPSLSDALLSASAENSDNLGSAAQSGLLFFHQVGHGRWRAIAAPDAFSPKFHIALSCQYAARASQYFDDAVTENDWILTPRPQSRHAAMEIFRALKASTALDEHVSRPQFSDGIRVPGGWLGLPAFLPTIKSDTQNYRIYAPQGNGAEISVRKADGRLTSSIPLSGEFIIEPEPEIGEKTAPWRRRARFFERAVPRPAQEESARYRLERLTDWSASPLSTPIFRADIPLKAESGDAPVDHLLEAIYASGASGWEEIELVSLLERAADGVNVWHLIRCLHDAGLIEPRLRQGWKGRVWTTVSPSLLHISAGENSLVVVEGAVCASLIDDFQTAVLALGGKYFRRRGVSVWSPPVFGARIDDPVALSRIMGWQLVDASSTPDMTPLALTSTCRTDELHAQAAIWDWRSGRFSAHAASDNAAALLTRHVHPGGRDHDVYKVVSRRKTAFFLSRTAAIIAACVSARRPMFRRVGGRRLICLFDDCGLPDALAAGLRRGALRNGGPTEDGYVYPLDDVAFRWLNRLLPGCFALLPSGDGDNANRLVSAARHSGGKARLIWRNGRLTL
;
A
#
# COMPACT_ATOMS: atom_id res chain seq x y z
N MET A 1 -32.78 -8.58 2.70
CA MET A 1 -32.87 -9.96 3.23
C MET A 1 -33.27 -9.85 4.69
N ASN A 2 -34.24 -10.63 5.17
CA ASN A 2 -34.61 -10.62 6.59
C ASN A 2 -33.59 -11.46 7.37
N TRP A 3 -32.93 -10.85 8.35
CA TRP A 3 -32.00 -11.56 9.24
C TRP A 3 -32.71 -12.69 9.98
N THR A 4 -32.05 -13.84 10.07
CA THR A 4 -32.48 -14.97 10.90
C THR A 4 -31.55 -15.11 12.10
N PRO A 5 -32.06 -15.00 13.34
CA PRO A 5 -31.23 -15.10 14.53
C PRO A 5 -30.66 -16.51 14.70
N PRO A 6 -29.45 -16.67 15.27
CA PRO A 6 -28.96 -17.99 15.64
C PRO A 6 -29.94 -18.70 16.59
N VAL A 7 -30.24 -19.97 16.30
CA VAL A 7 -31.17 -20.79 17.10
C VAL A 7 -30.45 -21.75 18.05
N THR A 8 -29.13 -21.86 17.95
CA THR A 8 -28.29 -22.77 18.75
C THR A 8 -27.33 -21.99 19.65
N PHE A 9 -26.92 -22.61 20.76
CA PHE A 9 -25.97 -22.02 21.70
C PHE A 9 -24.62 -21.76 21.01
N ASP A 10 -24.12 -22.75 20.27
CA ASP A 10 -22.87 -22.66 19.51
C ASP A 10 -22.91 -21.55 18.45
N GLY A 11 -24.09 -21.30 17.85
CA GLY A 11 -24.29 -20.24 16.87
C GLY A 11 -24.11 -18.85 17.48
N TRP A 12 -24.67 -18.63 18.68
CA TRP A 12 -24.44 -17.41 19.45
C TRP A 12 -22.99 -17.34 19.94
N GLU A 13 -22.48 -18.41 20.55
CA GLU A 13 -21.17 -18.40 21.19
C GLU A 13 -20.03 -18.16 20.20
N SER A 14 -20.07 -18.80 19.01
CA SER A 14 -19.03 -18.62 18.00
C SER A 14 -18.91 -17.17 17.52
N LYS A 15 -20.04 -16.46 17.38
CA LYS A 15 -20.05 -15.05 16.96
C LYS A 15 -19.54 -14.13 18.07
N LEU A 16 -19.99 -14.36 19.31
CA LEU A 16 -19.57 -13.59 20.48
C LEU A 16 -18.09 -13.79 20.81
N VAL A 17 -17.58 -15.02 20.79
CA VAL A 17 -16.16 -15.33 20.97
C VAL A 17 -15.33 -14.68 19.86
N GLY A 18 -15.80 -14.76 18.61
CA GLY A 18 -15.17 -14.13 17.46
C GLY A 18 -15.00 -12.62 17.64
N TYR A 19 -16.02 -11.93 18.13
CA TYR A 19 -16.02 -10.48 18.29
C TYR A 19 -15.30 -10.00 19.55
N PHE A 20 -15.62 -10.57 20.72
CA PHE A 20 -15.17 -10.06 22.02
C PHE A 20 -13.84 -10.62 22.51
N LEU A 21 -13.42 -11.81 22.05
CA LEU A 21 -12.24 -12.50 22.61
C LEU A 21 -11.08 -12.59 21.64
N ARG A 22 -11.34 -12.68 20.33
CA ARG A 22 -10.28 -12.66 19.31
C ARG A 22 -9.80 -11.23 19.06
N PHE A 23 -8.65 -11.09 18.40
CA PHE A 23 -8.21 -9.80 17.87
C PHE A 23 -9.22 -9.31 16.81
N GLY A 24 -9.68 -8.07 16.95
CA GLY A 24 -10.63 -7.47 16.00
C GLY A 24 -9.98 -7.07 14.67
N THR A 25 -10.78 -6.55 13.74
CA THR A 25 -10.36 -5.94 12.44
C THR A 25 -9.40 -4.76 12.62
N ASP A 26 -9.45 -4.18 13.80
CA ASP A 26 -8.79 -2.97 14.25
C ASP A 26 -7.34 -3.19 14.72
N ASP A 27 -6.89 -4.46 14.71
CA ASP A 27 -5.58 -4.93 15.15
C ASP A 27 -5.18 -4.44 16.56
N ASP A 28 -6.18 -4.12 17.41
CA ASP A 28 -6.00 -3.81 18.83
C ASP A 28 -5.61 -5.09 19.57
N ALA A 29 -4.40 -5.09 20.13
CA ALA A 29 -3.81 -6.23 20.78
C ALA A 29 -3.70 -6.07 22.30
N ARG A 30 -4.43 -5.12 22.88
CA ARG A 30 -4.45 -4.95 24.33
C ARG A 30 -5.16 -6.11 25.02
N ASP A 31 -4.67 -6.39 26.22
CA ASP A 31 -5.32 -7.31 27.13
C ASP A 31 -6.72 -6.80 27.46
N ILE A 32 -7.67 -7.71 27.52
CA ILE A 32 -9.05 -7.41 27.90
C ILE A 32 -9.04 -7.11 29.40
N ARG A 33 -9.33 -5.85 29.75
CA ARG A 33 -9.50 -5.37 31.13
C ARG A 33 -10.93 -4.98 31.45
N TRP A 34 -11.76 -4.83 30.41
CA TRP A 34 -13.18 -4.55 30.47
C TRP A 34 -13.84 -5.02 29.18
N PHE A 35 -15.16 -5.22 29.23
CA PHE A 35 -16.01 -5.53 28.11
C PHE A 35 -17.08 -4.45 27.96
N GLU A 36 -17.17 -3.93 26.74
CA GLU A 36 -18.26 -3.06 26.32
C GLU A 36 -19.36 -3.91 25.70
N VAL A 37 -20.29 -4.38 26.53
CA VAL A 37 -21.46 -5.16 26.07
C VAL A 37 -22.70 -4.30 26.16
N THR A 38 -23.22 -3.93 25.00
CA THR A 38 -24.42 -3.11 24.81
C THR A 38 -25.19 -3.61 23.60
N PRO A 39 -26.44 -3.20 23.38
CA PRO A 39 -27.22 -3.67 22.23
C PRO A 39 -26.53 -3.40 20.89
N SER A 40 -25.86 -2.25 20.75
CA SER A 40 -25.10 -1.89 19.54
C SER A 40 -23.84 -2.73 19.33
N THR A 41 -23.08 -3.04 20.38
CA THR A 41 -21.88 -3.90 20.27
C THR A 41 -22.24 -5.38 20.13
N LEU A 42 -23.38 -5.79 20.70
CA LEU A 42 -23.96 -7.10 20.44
C LEU A 42 -24.34 -7.21 18.97
N ALA A 43 -24.99 -6.18 18.40
CA ALA A 43 -25.32 -6.12 16.99
C ALA A 43 -24.08 -6.13 16.07
N ALA A 44 -23.01 -5.44 16.47
CA ALA A 44 -21.75 -5.43 15.72
C ALA A 44 -21.11 -6.83 15.59
N ALA A 45 -21.36 -7.75 16.53
CA ALA A 45 -20.93 -9.15 16.40
C ALA A 45 -21.66 -9.92 15.28
N PHE A 46 -22.75 -9.33 14.75
CA PHE A 46 -23.58 -9.87 13.67
C PHE A 46 -23.71 -8.87 12.51
N SER A 47 -22.71 -8.02 12.26
CA SER A 47 -22.76 -6.92 11.27
C SER A 47 -23.23 -7.34 9.86
N ASP A 48 -23.03 -8.61 9.46
CA ASP A 48 -23.47 -9.16 8.17
C ASP A 48 -25.00 -9.33 8.06
N SER A 49 -25.75 -9.09 9.14
CA SER A 49 -27.19 -9.35 9.24
C SER A 49 -28.08 -8.23 8.68
N GLY A 50 -27.61 -6.98 8.70
CA GLY A 50 -28.44 -5.80 8.44
C GLY A 50 -29.55 -5.54 9.48
N ALA A 51 -29.57 -6.27 10.60
CA ALA A 51 -30.56 -6.12 11.66
C ALA A 51 -30.21 -4.96 12.60
N SER A 52 -31.24 -4.34 13.17
CA SER A 52 -31.09 -3.27 14.15
C SER A 52 -30.62 -3.78 15.52
N ALA A 53 -30.03 -2.89 16.33
CA ALA A 53 -29.57 -3.23 17.67
C ALA A 53 -30.68 -3.80 18.57
N ASP A 54 -31.88 -3.23 18.48
CA ASP A 54 -33.05 -3.65 19.28
C ASP A 54 -33.57 -5.03 18.87
N GLU A 55 -33.55 -5.36 17.58
CA GLU A 55 -33.94 -6.68 17.08
C GLU A 55 -32.99 -7.76 17.59
N ILE A 56 -31.68 -7.49 17.56
CA ILE A 56 -30.66 -8.43 18.01
C ILE A 56 -30.74 -8.62 19.53
N GLU A 57 -30.92 -7.55 20.31
CA GLU A 57 -31.11 -7.66 21.76
C GLU A 57 -32.36 -8.48 22.11
N LYS A 58 -33.50 -8.21 21.47
CA LYS A 58 -34.74 -8.98 21.71
C LYS A 58 -34.58 -10.45 21.35
N ALA A 59 -33.92 -10.75 20.23
CA ALA A 59 -33.65 -12.13 19.84
C ALA A 59 -32.73 -12.84 20.84
N PHE A 60 -31.71 -12.14 21.34
CA PHE A 60 -30.79 -12.65 22.35
C PHE A 60 -31.52 -12.90 23.69
N GLN A 61 -32.31 -11.94 24.15
CA GLN A 61 -33.16 -12.05 25.35
C GLN A 61 -34.12 -13.24 25.26
N ALA A 62 -34.84 -13.37 24.14
CA ALA A 62 -35.78 -14.46 23.91
C ALA A 62 -35.11 -15.84 23.80
N TYR A 63 -33.86 -15.89 23.35
CA TYR A 63 -33.06 -17.11 23.35
C TYR A 63 -32.63 -17.46 24.78
N MET A 64 -32.06 -16.51 25.51
CA MET A 64 -31.58 -16.72 26.88
C MET A 64 -32.69 -17.14 27.85
N SER A 65 -33.89 -16.57 27.73
CA SER A 65 -35.03 -16.92 28.59
C SER A 65 -35.56 -18.35 28.38
N LYS A 66 -35.22 -18.98 27.24
CA LYS A 66 -35.62 -20.36 26.89
C LYS A 66 -34.54 -21.40 27.20
N ILE A 67 -33.37 -20.99 27.71
CA ILE A 67 -32.31 -21.94 28.05
C ILE A 67 -32.74 -22.80 29.25
N PRO A 68 -32.76 -24.14 29.11
CA PRO A 68 -33.08 -25.03 30.22
C PRO A 68 -32.09 -24.88 31.37
N ASP A 69 -32.60 -24.86 32.59
CA ASP A 69 -31.83 -24.84 33.83
C ASP A 69 -30.81 -23.67 33.92
N LEU A 70 -31.10 -22.53 33.29
CA LEU A 70 -30.25 -21.34 33.35
C LEU A 70 -29.88 -20.93 34.80
N PRO A 71 -30.79 -20.94 35.79
CA PRO A 71 -30.43 -20.65 37.18
C PRO A 71 -29.37 -21.61 37.74
N LEU A 72 -29.53 -22.92 37.50
CA LEU A 72 -28.58 -23.94 37.96
C LEU A 72 -27.21 -23.77 37.29
N ARG A 73 -27.19 -23.39 36.00
CA ARG A 73 -25.95 -23.13 35.26
C ARG A 73 -25.19 -21.92 35.82
N LEU A 74 -25.90 -20.84 36.15
CA LEU A 74 -25.31 -19.64 36.76
C LEU A 74 -24.87 -19.87 38.22
N GLU A 75 -25.55 -20.75 38.95
CA GLU A 75 -25.21 -21.14 40.31
C GLU A 75 -23.96 -22.05 40.36
N SER A 76 -23.96 -23.12 39.57
CA SER A 76 -22.92 -24.17 39.61
C SER A 76 -21.70 -23.87 38.75
N GLY A 77 -21.82 -22.95 37.77
CA GLY A 77 -20.77 -22.72 36.77
C GLY A 77 -20.76 -23.78 35.68
N MET A 78 -21.86 -24.53 35.51
CA MET A 78 -21.96 -25.64 34.54
C MET A 78 -21.63 -25.15 33.13
N MET A 79 -20.68 -25.85 32.49
CA MET A 79 -20.16 -25.54 31.16
C MET A 79 -20.82 -26.45 30.12
N GLU A 80 -21.23 -25.91 28.98
CA GLU A 80 -21.41 -26.72 27.78
C GLU A 80 -20.06 -27.34 27.37
N ARG A 81 -20.07 -28.26 26.39
CA ARG A 81 -18.85 -28.93 25.90
C ARG A 81 -17.80 -27.93 25.41
N SER A 82 -16.89 -27.56 26.33
CA SER A 82 -15.73 -26.72 26.04
C SER A 82 -14.81 -27.43 25.05
N ASN A 83 -14.38 -26.72 24.01
CA ASN A 83 -13.52 -27.27 22.96
C ASN A 83 -12.51 -26.22 22.46
N ASP A 84 -11.88 -26.53 21.34
CA ASP A 84 -10.85 -25.67 20.75
C ASP A 84 -11.35 -24.35 20.18
N LYS A 85 -12.62 -24.31 19.76
CA LYS A 85 -13.23 -23.14 19.12
C LYS A 85 -14.11 -22.33 20.07
N SER A 86 -14.66 -22.98 21.10
CA SER A 86 -15.65 -22.40 22.00
C SER A 86 -15.43 -22.77 23.46
N PRO A 87 -15.51 -21.82 24.40
CA PRO A 87 -15.41 -22.12 25.82
C PRO A 87 -16.63 -22.90 26.35
N GLY A 88 -17.83 -22.74 25.79
CA GLY A 88 -19.06 -23.45 26.23
C GLY A 88 -19.88 -22.70 27.28
N TYR A 89 -19.60 -21.42 27.51
CA TYR A 89 -20.23 -20.62 28.58
C TYR A 89 -20.08 -19.11 28.37
N PHE A 90 -19.39 -18.65 27.33
CA PHE A 90 -19.15 -17.22 27.14
C PHE A 90 -20.44 -16.44 26.84
N THR A 91 -21.42 -17.07 26.19
CA THR A 91 -22.76 -16.51 25.97
C THR A 91 -23.45 -16.11 27.29
N TYR A 92 -23.29 -16.91 28.35
CA TYR A 92 -23.81 -16.57 29.69
C TYR A 92 -23.10 -15.34 30.26
N LEU A 93 -21.78 -15.27 30.12
CA LEU A 93 -20.99 -14.13 30.59
C LEU A 93 -21.37 -12.84 29.87
N VAL A 94 -21.57 -12.88 28.54
CA VAL A 94 -22.05 -11.74 27.75
C VAL A 94 -23.42 -11.26 28.22
N MET A 95 -24.35 -12.17 28.50
CA MET A 95 -25.65 -11.81 29.10
C MET A 95 -25.46 -11.08 30.43
N THR A 96 -24.63 -11.60 31.34
CA THR A 96 -24.40 -10.94 32.64
C THR A 96 -23.77 -9.55 32.48
N LEU A 97 -22.87 -9.36 31.50
CA LEU A 97 -22.28 -8.06 31.18
C LEU A 97 -23.31 -7.09 30.58
N LEU A 98 -24.19 -7.56 29.70
CA LEU A 98 -25.26 -6.74 29.12
C LEU A 98 -26.22 -6.25 30.19
N VAL A 99 -26.67 -7.13 31.09
CA VAL A 99 -27.52 -6.75 32.23
C VAL A 99 -26.77 -5.78 33.14
N SER A 100 -25.47 -6.02 33.39
CA SER A 100 -24.63 -5.14 34.22
C SER A 100 -24.43 -3.75 33.60
N SER A 101 -24.34 -3.61 32.29
CA SER A 101 -24.13 -2.31 31.64
C SER A 101 -25.38 -1.42 31.65
N GLN A 102 -26.56 -2.02 31.84
CA GLN A 102 -27.84 -1.32 31.98
C GLN A 102 -28.04 -0.69 33.37
N PHE A 103 -27.10 -0.86 34.31
CA PHE A 103 -27.19 -0.29 35.64
C PHE A 103 -27.15 1.24 35.66
N ASP A 104 -28.02 1.79 36.50
CA ASP A 104 -28.14 3.20 36.77
C ASP A 104 -28.03 3.42 38.29
N ALA A 105 -27.04 4.21 38.72
CA ALA A 105 -26.84 4.56 40.12
C ALA A 105 -28.00 5.38 40.74
N GLN A 106 -28.94 5.89 39.94
CA GLN A 106 -30.10 6.67 40.40
C GLN A 106 -31.40 5.89 40.51
N GLU A 107 -31.43 4.59 40.18
CA GLU A 107 -32.60 3.74 40.46
C GLU A 107 -32.57 3.21 41.91
N GLU A 108 -33.69 3.34 42.63
CA GLU A 108 -33.83 2.94 44.05
C GLU A 108 -33.53 1.45 44.33
N SER A 109 -33.53 0.60 43.29
CA SER A 109 -33.20 -0.83 43.37
C SER A 109 -32.08 -1.18 42.39
N ASN A 110 -30.83 -1.00 42.82
CA ASN A 110 -29.64 -1.41 42.06
C ASN A 110 -29.23 -2.87 42.35
N ASP A 111 -30.21 -3.76 42.54
CA ASP A 111 -29.97 -5.20 42.70
C ASP A 111 -29.88 -5.90 41.34
N PHE A 112 -28.71 -6.50 41.07
CA PHE A 112 -28.46 -7.30 39.87
C PHE A 112 -29.46 -8.42 39.66
N ARG A 113 -29.90 -9.06 40.74
CA ARG A 113 -30.80 -10.21 40.67
C ARG A 113 -32.17 -9.80 40.13
N LEU A 114 -32.69 -8.68 40.62
CA LEU A 114 -33.96 -8.12 40.17
C LEU A 114 -33.88 -7.64 38.72
N LYS A 115 -32.76 -7.04 38.31
CA LYS A 115 -32.54 -6.62 36.91
C LYS A 115 -32.41 -7.81 35.97
N LEU A 116 -31.68 -8.85 36.36
CA LEU A 116 -31.59 -10.10 35.59
C LEU A 116 -32.95 -10.77 35.46
N GLN A 117 -33.72 -10.84 36.54
CA GLN A 117 -35.06 -11.41 36.56
C GLN A 117 -36.01 -10.65 35.62
N SER A 118 -36.00 -9.32 35.72
CA SER A 118 -36.80 -8.42 34.88
C SER A 118 -36.40 -8.53 33.40
N TRP A 119 -35.10 -8.52 33.10
CA TRP A 119 -34.60 -8.66 31.74
C TRP A 119 -34.92 -10.03 31.14
N LEU A 120 -34.89 -11.13 31.91
CA LEU A 120 -35.28 -12.44 31.38
C LEU A 120 -36.80 -12.64 31.28
N GLN A 121 -37.60 -11.74 31.86
CA GLN A 121 -39.06 -11.85 31.97
C GLN A 121 -39.49 -13.17 32.64
N THR A 122 -38.81 -13.53 33.74
CA THR A 122 -39.07 -14.78 34.47
C THR A 122 -39.47 -14.51 35.92
N GLU A 123 -40.27 -15.41 36.51
CA GLU A 123 -40.62 -15.36 37.94
C GLU A 123 -39.55 -16.03 38.84
N HIS A 124 -38.50 -16.60 38.25
CA HIS A 124 -37.47 -17.34 38.96
C HIS A 124 -36.55 -16.40 39.77
N SER A 125 -36.26 -16.77 41.02
CA SER A 125 -35.36 -16.03 41.90
C SER A 125 -33.89 -16.45 41.72
N TYR A 126 -33.00 -15.48 41.46
CA TYR A 126 -31.56 -15.71 41.24
C TYR A 126 -30.72 -15.46 42.49
N GLN A 127 -30.96 -16.21 43.57
CA GLN A 127 -30.29 -15.97 44.86
C GLN A 127 -28.78 -16.28 44.81
N ASN A 128 -28.40 -17.41 44.20
CA ASN A 128 -27.02 -17.85 44.05
C ASN A 128 -26.52 -17.69 42.61
N LEU A 129 -25.35 -17.10 42.44
CA LEU A 129 -24.71 -16.80 41.15
C LEU A 129 -23.19 -17.05 41.22
N ALA A 130 -22.72 -17.82 42.19
CA ALA A 130 -21.28 -18.07 42.41
C ALA A 130 -20.59 -18.69 41.19
N GLY A 131 -21.31 -19.47 40.38
CA GLY A 131 -20.85 -20.05 39.12
C GLY A 131 -20.37 -19.02 38.10
N VAL A 132 -20.89 -17.80 38.11
CA VAL A 132 -20.46 -16.71 37.19
C VAL A 132 -18.98 -16.36 37.42
N ASN A 133 -18.56 -16.21 38.66
CA ASN A 133 -17.16 -15.95 38.99
C ASN A 133 -16.25 -17.14 38.60
N ALA A 134 -16.74 -18.37 38.71
CA ALA A 134 -16.00 -19.57 38.28
C ALA A 134 -15.82 -19.59 36.74
N MET A 135 -16.87 -19.26 35.99
CA MET A 135 -16.81 -19.14 34.52
C MET A 135 -15.78 -18.10 34.07
N TRP A 136 -15.67 -16.94 34.73
CA TRP A 136 -14.65 -15.94 34.41
C TRP A 136 -13.22 -16.45 34.61
N LYS A 137 -12.95 -17.13 35.72
CA LYS A 137 -11.63 -17.76 35.99
C LYS A 137 -11.31 -18.82 34.96
N ALA A 138 -12.29 -19.64 34.60
CA ALA A 138 -12.12 -20.67 33.60
C ALA A 138 -11.92 -20.09 32.19
N LEU A 139 -12.58 -18.97 31.87
CA LEU A 139 -12.36 -18.25 30.61
C LEU A 139 -10.92 -17.76 30.49
N ALA A 140 -10.38 -17.16 31.56
CA ALA A 140 -9.00 -16.70 31.60
C ALA A 140 -8.02 -17.87 31.32
N GLY A 141 -8.21 -19.02 32.00
CA GLY A 141 -7.40 -20.21 31.75
C GLY A 141 -7.63 -20.87 30.38
N TRP A 142 -8.83 -20.74 29.81
CA TRP A 142 -9.10 -21.19 28.44
C TRP A 142 -8.35 -20.30 27.43
N LEU A 143 -8.40 -18.97 27.58
CA LEU A 143 -7.69 -18.02 26.72
C LEU A 143 -6.18 -18.17 26.81
N GLU A 144 -5.62 -18.34 28.02
CA GLU A 144 -4.16 -18.50 28.19
C GLU A 144 -3.64 -19.72 27.43
N ARG A 145 -4.33 -20.86 27.51
CA ARG A 145 -3.98 -22.08 26.74
C ARG A 145 -4.04 -21.87 25.22
N ARG A 146 -4.93 -21.00 24.73
CA ARG A 146 -5.04 -20.67 23.29
C ARG A 146 -3.89 -19.79 22.85
N ILE A 147 -3.55 -18.80 23.68
CA ILE A 147 -2.43 -17.88 23.46
C ILE A 147 -1.12 -18.66 23.44
N GLU A 148 -0.91 -19.59 24.37
CA GLU A 148 0.25 -20.50 24.40
C GLU A 148 0.37 -21.35 23.11
N ARG A 149 -0.77 -21.70 22.49
CA ARG A 149 -0.82 -22.40 21.19
C ARG A 149 -0.67 -21.47 19.98
N GLY A 150 -0.53 -20.17 20.17
CA GLY A 150 -0.45 -19.16 19.11
C GLY A 150 -1.76 -18.86 18.42
N GLU A 151 -2.89 -19.21 19.02
CA GLU A 151 -4.18 -18.85 18.47
C GLU A 151 -4.48 -17.36 18.70
N PRO A 152 -5.19 -16.67 17.79
CA PRO A 152 -5.31 -15.20 17.77
C PRO A 152 -6.36 -14.68 18.78
N TYR A 153 -6.17 -15.00 20.05
CA TYR A 153 -6.99 -14.59 21.18
C TYR A 153 -6.29 -13.51 22.02
N ARG A 154 -7.08 -12.61 22.60
CA ARG A 154 -6.60 -11.62 23.56
C ARG A 154 -6.54 -12.23 24.96
N ARG A 155 -5.53 -11.83 25.74
CA ARG A 155 -5.43 -12.21 27.16
C ARG A 155 -6.52 -11.48 27.95
N LEU A 156 -7.19 -12.19 28.85
CA LEU A 156 -8.13 -11.60 29.81
C LEU A 156 -7.42 -11.35 31.15
N ASN A 157 -7.30 -10.08 31.54
CA ASN A 157 -6.75 -9.69 32.83
C ASN A 157 -7.91 -9.49 33.82
N LEU A 158 -8.11 -10.48 34.69
CA LEU A 158 -9.16 -10.40 35.71
C LEU A 158 -8.81 -9.33 36.76
N PRO A 159 -9.75 -8.42 37.10
CA PRO A 159 -9.53 -7.39 38.10
C PRO A 159 -9.53 -7.98 39.52
N GLU A 160 -8.90 -7.29 40.46
CA GLU A 160 -9.05 -7.62 41.88
C GLU A 160 -10.49 -7.35 42.33
N ILE A 161 -11.07 -8.33 43.02
CA ILE A 161 -12.41 -8.24 43.59
C ILE A 161 -12.34 -8.48 45.11
N PRO A 162 -13.14 -7.76 45.93
CA PRO A 162 -13.22 -8.04 47.36
C PRO A 162 -13.61 -9.50 47.63
N ALA A 163 -13.06 -10.11 48.68
CA ALA A 163 -13.40 -11.49 49.06
C ALA A 163 -14.90 -11.68 49.37
N SER A 164 -15.59 -10.61 49.77
CA SER A 164 -17.04 -10.59 49.99
C SER A 164 -17.87 -10.65 48.71
N TRP A 165 -17.27 -10.45 47.53
CA TRP A 165 -17.97 -10.44 46.24
C TRP A 165 -17.90 -11.82 45.55
N SER A 166 -18.47 -12.84 46.20
CA SER A 166 -18.37 -14.24 45.76
C SER A 166 -19.25 -14.62 44.56
N HIS A 167 -20.22 -13.78 44.19
CA HIS A 167 -21.23 -14.10 43.15
C HIS A 167 -20.87 -13.52 41.77
N ILE A 168 -20.95 -12.19 41.62
CA ILE A 168 -20.85 -11.49 40.32
C ILE A 168 -19.73 -10.44 40.28
N GLY A 169 -18.76 -10.55 41.20
CA GLY A 169 -17.75 -9.51 41.42
C GLY A 169 -16.94 -9.16 40.17
N TYR A 170 -16.55 -10.17 39.37
CA TYR A 170 -15.82 -9.92 38.12
C TYR A 170 -16.69 -9.23 37.07
N THR A 171 -17.94 -9.67 36.88
CA THR A 171 -18.87 -9.05 35.92
C THR A 171 -19.04 -7.55 36.19
N LEU A 172 -19.25 -7.17 37.46
CA LEU A 172 -19.42 -5.77 37.85
C LEU A 172 -18.17 -4.90 37.57
N ARG A 173 -16.96 -5.48 37.68
CA ARG A 173 -15.70 -4.77 37.42
C ARG A 173 -15.34 -4.75 35.93
N LEU A 174 -15.73 -5.78 35.19
CA LEU A 174 -15.44 -5.93 33.77
C LEU A 174 -16.45 -5.18 32.89
N ALA A 175 -17.69 -4.95 33.33
CA ALA A 175 -18.69 -4.22 32.56
C ALA A 175 -18.37 -2.71 32.51
N PHE A 176 -17.79 -2.24 31.40
CA PHE A 176 -17.52 -0.83 31.17
C PHE A 176 -17.56 -0.48 29.67
N PRO A 177 -18.15 0.65 29.27
CA PRO A 177 -18.85 1.64 30.11
C PRO A 177 -20.28 1.23 30.52
N GLY A 178 -20.75 1.72 31.68
CA GLY A 178 -22.16 1.62 32.08
C GLY A 178 -23.01 2.83 31.64
N ARG A 179 -24.34 2.75 31.76
CA ARG A 179 -25.26 3.88 31.44
C ARG A 179 -24.95 5.15 32.24
N ALA A 180 -24.60 5.01 33.52
CA ALA A 180 -24.24 6.15 34.37
C ALA A 180 -22.99 6.87 33.85
N ASP A 181 -21.94 6.12 33.47
CA ASP A 181 -20.68 6.66 32.93
C ASP A 181 -20.91 7.39 31.60
N LEU A 182 -21.74 6.79 30.73
CA LEU A 182 -22.11 7.39 29.44
C LEU A 182 -22.91 8.68 29.60
N ARG A 183 -23.84 8.75 30.55
CA ARG A 183 -24.60 9.98 30.83
C ARG A 183 -23.71 11.06 31.43
N LEU A 184 -22.80 10.71 32.33
CA LEU A 184 -21.82 11.65 32.87
C LEU A 184 -20.98 12.26 31.74
N MET A 185 -20.46 11.43 30.83
CA MET A 185 -19.74 11.90 29.64
C MET A 185 -20.60 12.81 28.75
N ARG A 186 -21.84 12.40 28.42
CA ARG A 186 -22.76 13.22 27.62
C ARG A 186 -23.03 14.56 28.29
N ARG A 187 -23.27 14.58 29.60
CA ARG A 187 -23.52 15.81 30.38
C ARG A 187 -22.34 16.76 30.30
N VAL A 188 -21.11 16.26 30.47
CA VAL A 188 -19.90 17.10 30.37
C VAL A 188 -19.76 17.68 28.96
N LEU A 189 -19.96 16.87 27.92
CA LEU A 189 -19.88 17.31 26.52
C LEU A 189 -20.96 18.33 26.17
N THR A 190 -22.20 18.17 26.65
CA THR A 190 -23.29 19.12 26.38
C THR A 190 -23.18 20.40 27.20
N SER A 191 -22.75 20.32 28.47
CA SER A 191 -22.53 21.51 29.32
C SER A 191 -21.31 22.33 28.88
N HIS A 192 -20.33 21.71 28.24
CA HIS A 192 -19.11 22.37 27.77
C HIS A 192 -18.78 21.94 26.34
N PRO A 193 -19.49 22.44 25.31
CA PRO A 193 -19.30 22.01 23.91
C PRO A 193 -17.86 22.15 23.39
N GLN A 194 -17.09 23.11 23.90
CA GLN A 194 -15.68 23.31 23.59
C GLN A 194 -14.78 22.09 23.90
N THR A 195 -15.22 21.21 24.80
CA THR A 195 -14.51 19.95 25.14
C THR A 195 -14.52 18.93 24.01
N VAL A 196 -15.43 19.07 23.04
CA VAL A 196 -15.44 18.23 21.83
C VAL A 196 -14.13 18.43 21.05
N SER A 197 -13.66 19.66 20.93
CA SER A 197 -12.49 20.00 20.11
C SER A 197 -11.18 20.08 20.92
N SER A 198 -11.24 20.14 22.25
CA SER A 198 -10.07 20.23 23.15
C SER A 198 -10.06 19.10 24.20
N PRO A 199 -9.20 18.09 24.03
CA PRO A 199 -8.92 17.07 25.05
C PRO A 199 -8.47 17.64 26.39
N ARG A 200 -7.71 18.75 26.42
CA ARG A 200 -7.27 19.35 27.68
C ARG A 200 -8.44 19.90 28.48
N LEU A 201 -9.32 20.68 27.83
CA LEU A 201 -10.54 21.16 28.48
C LEU A 201 -11.41 19.99 28.92
N LEU A 202 -11.51 18.93 28.11
CA LEU A 202 -12.22 17.72 28.53
C LEU A 202 -11.63 17.14 29.82
N ILE A 203 -10.30 17.03 29.92
CA ILE A 203 -9.64 16.54 31.15
C ILE A 203 -9.99 17.43 32.35
N ASP A 204 -9.86 18.75 32.22
CA ASP A 204 -10.07 19.70 33.31
C ASP A 204 -11.52 19.67 33.83
N TYR A 205 -12.49 19.75 32.91
CA TYR A 205 -13.92 19.71 33.27
C TYR A 205 -14.35 18.32 33.78
N PHE A 206 -13.82 17.24 33.22
CA PHE A 206 -14.16 15.89 33.66
C PHE A 206 -13.56 15.57 35.03
N GLN A 207 -12.37 16.09 35.35
CA GLN A 207 -11.77 16.00 36.68
C GLN A 207 -12.67 16.60 37.77
N ALA A 208 -13.31 17.73 37.48
CA ALA A 208 -14.27 18.36 38.39
C ALA A 208 -15.58 17.55 38.50
N ALA A 209 -16.07 17.00 37.38
CA ALA A 209 -17.31 16.23 37.36
C ALA A 209 -17.19 14.89 38.09
N ILE A 210 -16.08 14.17 37.90
CA ILE A 210 -15.86 12.84 38.49
C ILE A 210 -15.69 12.87 40.03
N GLN A 211 -15.31 14.02 40.59
CA GLN A 211 -15.23 14.24 42.04
C GLN A 211 -16.60 14.51 42.68
N LYS A 212 -17.55 15.08 41.92
CA LYS A 212 -18.88 15.47 42.41
C LYS A 212 -19.93 14.36 42.26
N GLU A 213 -19.74 13.44 41.32
CA GLU A 213 -20.70 12.39 41.00
C GLU A 213 -20.17 10.98 41.33
N ASN A 214 -21.09 10.02 41.55
CA ASN A 214 -20.77 8.61 41.72
C ASN A 214 -20.38 7.95 40.38
N ALA A 215 -19.18 8.22 39.89
CA ALA A 215 -18.58 7.53 38.75
C ALA A 215 -18.20 6.08 39.10
N SER A 216 -18.30 5.17 38.13
CA SER A 216 -17.87 3.78 38.33
C SER A 216 -16.37 3.70 38.62
N HIS A 217 -15.94 2.62 39.30
CA HIS A 217 -14.50 2.39 39.52
C HIS A 217 -13.74 2.28 38.19
N ALA A 218 -14.33 1.60 37.20
CA ALA A 218 -13.73 1.45 35.88
C ALA A 218 -13.57 2.81 35.18
N LEU A 219 -14.55 3.72 35.27
CA LEU A 219 -14.43 5.08 34.74
C LEU A 219 -13.33 5.88 35.44
N ARG A 220 -13.25 5.84 36.77
CA ARG A 220 -12.19 6.53 37.53
C ARG A 220 -10.80 6.06 37.12
N GLN A 221 -10.64 4.76 36.97
CA GLN A 221 -9.38 4.16 36.52
C GLN A 221 -9.06 4.54 35.07
N ALA A 222 -10.01 4.38 34.15
CA ALA A 222 -9.86 4.74 32.74
C ALA A 222 -9.50 6.23 32.55
N PHE A 223 -10.13 7.11 33.34
CA PHE A 223 -9.87 8.54 33.30
C PHE A 223 -8.48 8.89 33.85
N SER A 224 -8.07 8.32 35.00
CA SER A 224 -6.72 8.55 35.54
C SER A 224 -5.66 8.09 34.56
N GLU A 225 -5.78 6.86 34.03
CA GLU A 225 -4.83 6.31 33.06
C GLU A 225 -4.71 7.20 31.80
N PHE A 226 -5.84 7.70 31.27
CA PHE A 226 -5.83 8.61 30.13
C PHE A 226 -5.21 9.97 30.46
N ARG A 227 -5.60 10.57 31.58
CA ARG A 227 -5.11 11.87 32.05
C ARG A 227 -3.60 11.82 32.27
N ASP A 228 -3.13 10.80 32.98
CA ASP A 228 -1.72 10.66 33.34
C ASP A 228 -0.88 10.43 32.07
N ALA A 229 -1.31 9.57 31.14
CA ALA A 229 -0.65 9.39 29.84
C ALA A 229 -0.61 10.68 29.01
N TRP A 230 -1.72 11.43 28.99
CA TRP A 230 -1.78 12.72 28.28
C TRP A 230 -0.78 13.74 28.82
N PHE A 231 -0.68 13.88 30.15
CA PHE A 231 0.27 14.79 30.79
C PHE A 231 1.73 14.33 30.69
N SER A 232 1.98 13.03 30.55
CA SER A 232 3.31 12.50 30.19
C SER A 232 3.71 12.78 28.74
N GLY A 233 2.83 13.40 27.93
CA GLY A 233 3.12 13.76 26.55
C GLY A 233 2.67 12.74 25.51
N ARG A 234 2.04 11.62 25.92
CA ARG A 234 1.42 10.67 25.00
C ARG A 234 0.25 11.30 24.26
N ARG A 235 0.09 10.95 22.99
CA ARG A 235 -0.99 11.46 22.11
C ARG A 235 -1.72 10.34 21.37
N ALA A 236 -1.14 9.14 21.25
CA ALA A 236 -1.75 7.99 20.60
C ALA A 236 -2.74 7.28 21.55
N LEU A 237 -3.71 8.03 22.08
CA LEU A 237 -4.61 7.60 23.16
C LEU A 237 -6.03 7.25 22.68
N ALA A 238 -6.29 7.25 21.36
CA ALA A 238 -7.65 7.11 20.83
C ALA A 238 -8.31 5.79 21.20
N ASP A 239 -7.50 4.75 21.42
CA ASP A 239 -8.00 3.44 21.83
C ASP A 239 -8.24 3.32 23.33
N MET A 240 -7.81 4.29 24.15
CA MET A 240 -8.03 4.23 25.59
C MET A 240 -9.54 4.23 25.93
N PRO A 241 -9.96 3.47 26.94
CA PRO A 241 -11.37 3.31 27.31
C PRO A 241 -12.10 4.64 27.52
N PHE A 242 -11.45 5.61 28.16
CA PHE A 242 -12.00 6.94 28.38
C PHE A 242 -12.30 7.68 27.06
N TRP A 243 -11.39 7.59 26.09
CA TRP A 243 -11.58 8.25 24.80
C TRP A 243 -12.64 7.56 23.93
N ARG A 244 -12.72 6.22 23.96
CA ARG A 244 -13.80 5.47 23.30
C ARG A 244 -15.17 5.83 23.90
N LEU A 245 -15.26 6.00 25.22
CA LEU A 245 -16.48 6.49 25.89
C LEU A 245 -16.90 7.87 25.36
N ARG A 246 -15.96 8.81 25.19
CA ARG A 246 -16.22 10.11 24.56
C ARG A 246 -16.77 9.95 23.15
N GLN A 247 -16.10 9.16 22.29
CA GLN A 247 -16.55 8.93 20.91
C GLN A 247 -17.98 8.38 20.86
N ARG A 248 -18.31 7.44 21.75
CA ARG A 248 -19.66 6.89 21.87
C ARG A 248 -20.69 7.94 22.33
N ALA A 249 -20.34 8.75 23.34
CA ALA A 249 -21.22 9.81 23.82
C ALA A 249 -21.55 10.84 22.72
N MET A 250 -20.60 11.08 21.81
CA MET A 250 -20.83 11.92 20.63
C MET A 250 -21.74 11.26 19.61
N ALA A 251 -21.51 9.99 19.27
CA ALA A 251 -22.31 9.27 18.27
C ALA A 251 -23.80 9.15 18.64
N LEU A 252 -24.12 9.21 19.94
CA LEU A 252 -25.51 9.18 20.45
C LEU A 252 -26.16 10.57 20.56
N SER A 253 -25.45 11.62 20.18
CA SER A 253 -25.97 12.99 20.15
C SER A 253 -26.39 13.32 18.70
N SER A 254 -27.69 13.32 18.43
CA SER A 254 -28.29 13.53 17.09
C SER A 254 -27.98 14.89 16.45
N ASP A 255 -27.50 15.86 17.23
CA ASP A 255 -27.15 17.20 16.75
C ASP A 255 -25.73 17.27 16.12
N ILE A 256 -25.02 16.15 16.00
CA ILE A 256 -23.63 16.08 15.50
C ILE A 256 -23.57 15.13 14.29
N ASP A 257 -23.99 15.61 13.11
CA ASP A 257 -23.82 14.88 11.84
C ASP A 257 -22.38 15.01 11.36
N THR A 258 -21.58 13.93 11.47
CA THR A 258 -20.15 14.01 11.17
C THR A 258 -19.84 13.71 9.71
N ARG A 259 -19.72 14.75 8.89
CA ARG A 259 -19.26 14.60 7.49
C ARG A 259 -17.74 14.62 7.43
N LYS A 260 -17.15 13.66 6.72
CA LYS A 260 -15.70 13.62 6.48
C LYS A 260 -15.39 13.91 5.02
N ALA A 261 -14.24 14.52 4.76
CA ALA A 261 -13.69 14.67 3.42
C ALA A 261 -12.28 14.09 3.37
N ILE A 262 -12.00 13.29 2.35
CA ILE A 262 -10.66 12.77 2.06
C ILE A 262 -10.16 13.43 0.79
N ILE A 263 -9.03 14.12 0.89
CA ILE A 263 -8.33 14.71 -0.24
C ILE A 263 -6.91 14.15 -0.24
N ASP A 264 -6.56 13.43 -1.29
CA ASP A 264 -5.22 12.92 -1.50
C ASP A 264 -4.57 13.64 -2.68
N MET A 265 -3.28 13.92 -2.54
CA MET A 265 -2.43 14.61 -3.50
C MET A 265 -1.29 13.68 -3.91
N CYS A 266 -1.05 13.58 -5.21
CA CYS A 266 0.12 12.92 -5.78
C CYS A 266 0.95 13.97 -6.53
N VAL A 267 2.25 14.02 -6.26
CA VAL A 267 3.20 14.92 -6.94
C VAL A 267 3.95 14.09 -7.97
N ASP A 268 3.77 14.42 -9.25
CA ASP A 268 4.46 13.77 -10.37
C ASP A 268 5.93 14.19 -10.44
N PHE A 269 6.73 13.48 -11.22
CA PHE A 269 8.18 13.70 -11.33
C PHE A 269 8.53 15.11 -11.85
N ASP A 270 7.69 15.69 -12.71
CA ASP A 270 7.89 17.06 -13.21
C ASP A 270 7.41 18.14 -12.24
N GLY A 271 7.03 17.75 -11.02
CA GLY A 271 6.52 18.63 -9.97
C GLY A 271 5.05 19.00 -10.12
N SER A 272 4.37 18.55 -11.19
CA SER A 272 2.91 18.73 -11.31
C SER A 272 2.15 17.89 -10.30
N ARG A 273 0.97 18.35 -9.90
CA ARG A 273 0.17 17.69 -8.87
C ARG A 273 -1.15 17.22 -9.44
N CYS A 274 -1.65 16.11 -8.92
CA CYS A 274 -3.02 15.69 -9.12
C CYS A 274 -3.67 15.34 -7.80
N TYR A 275 -5.00 15.44 -7.78
CA TYR A 275 -5.78 15.28 -6.56
C TYR A 275 -6.85 14.20 -6.74
N PHE A 276 -7.17 13.53 -5.64
CA PHE A 276 -8.22 12.53 -5.56
C PHE A 276 -9.09 12.83 -4.34
N SER A 277 -10.40 12.97 -4.55
CA SER A 277 -11.38 13.32 -3.52
C SER A 277 -12.34 12.16 -3.24
N ALA A 278 -12.74 12.01 -1.98
CA ALA A 278 -13.83 11.12 -1.56
C ALA A 278 -14.60 11.74 -0.38
N ALA A 279 -15.92 11.53 -0.34
CA ALA A 279 -16.80 12.02 0.74
C ALA A 279 -16.82 11.09 1.99
N GLY A 280 -16.05 10.01 1.95
CA GLY A 280 -15.94 9.03 3.03
C GLY A 280 -14.86 8.00 2.72
N GLU A 281 -14.50 7.17 3.71
CA GLU A 281 -13.48 6.11 3.54
C GLU A 281 -13.91 4.98 2.60
N ASN A 282 -15.23 4.81 2.40
CA ASN A 282 -15.82 3.75 1.57
C ASN A 282 -16.27 4.23 0.18
N ASP A 283 -16.13 5.53 -0.12
CA ASP A 283 -16.55 6.08 -1.39
C ASP A 283 -15.44 5.94 -2.45
N GLU A 284 -15.82 5.79 -3.72
CA GLU A 284 -14.85 5.78 -4.80
C GLU A 284 -14.13 7.13 -4.91
N SER A 285 -12.81 7.08 -5.07
CA SER A 285 -12.01 8.29 -5.23
C SER A 285 -12.22 8.89 -6.62
N VAL A 286 -12.62 10.16 -6.66
CA VAL A 286 -12.81 10.93 -7.89
C VAL A 286 -11.55 11.73 -8.19
N PHE A 287 -11.10 11.69 -9.44
CA PHE A 287 -9.95 12.48 -9.89
C PHE A 287 -10.33 13.97 -10.02
N ALA A 288 -9.44 14.84 -9.55
CA ALA A 288 -9.54 16.29 -9.68
C ALA A 288 -8.21 16.88 -10.18
N PRO A 289 -8.24 17.76 -11.21
CA PRO A 289 -7.03 18.36 -11.78
C PRO A 289 -6.45 19.49 -10.93
N SER A 290 -7.19 20.01 -9.95
CA SER A 290 -6.72 21.06 -9.03
C SER A 290 -7.22 20.81 -7.60
N LEU A 291 -6.55 21.45 -6.63
CA LEU A 291 -6.96 21.36 -5.22
C LEU A 291 -8.36 21.94 -5.00
N SER A 292 -8.69 23.06 -5.65
CA SER A 292 -10.03 23.67 -5.56
C SER A 292 -11.11 22.70 -6.03
N ASP A 293 -10.91 22.03 -7.16
CA ASP A 293 -11.87 21.05 -7.69
C ASP A 293 -12.05 19.85 -6.74
N ALA A 294 -10.95 19.39 -6.13
CA ALA A 294 -10.98 18.28 -5.18
C ALA A 294 -11.77 18.64 -3.91
N LEU A 295 -11.53 19.83 -3.36
CA LEU A 295 -12.22 20.34 -2.16
C LEU A 295 -13.72 20.52 -2.41
N LEU A 296 -14.09 21.06 -3.58
CA LEU A 296 -15.49 21.21 -4.00
C LEU A 296 -16.16 19.85 -4.18
N SER A 297 -15.51 18.91 -4.87
CA SER A 297 -16.02 17.56 -5.11
C SER A 297 -16.30 16.79 -3.81
N ALA A 298 -15.45 16.91 -2.80
CA ALA A 298 -15.66 16.27 -1.49
C ALA A 298 -16.55 17.08 -0.53
N SER A 299 -17.05 18.26 -0.94
CA SER A 299 -17.72 19.21 -0.04
C SER A 299 -16.90 19.50 1.24
N ALA A 300 -15.58 19.66 1.10
CA ALA A 300 -14.64 19.70 2.22
C ALA A 300 -14.89 20.85 3.20
N GLU A 301 -15.41 21.99 2.73
CA GLU A 301 -15.77 23.13 3.59
C GLU A 301 -16.90 22.82 4.58
N ASN A 302 -17.73 21.82 4.28
CA ASN A 302 -18.83 21.35 5.12
C ASN A 302 -18.46 20.06 5.89
N SER A 303 -17.17 19.70 5.93
CA SER A 303 -16.67 18.52 6.64
C SER A 303 -16.11 18.89 8.02
N ASP A 304 -16.19 17.97 8.97
CA ASP A 304 -15.67 18.18 10.32
C ASP A 304 -14.14 18.19 10.35
N ASN A 305 -13.51 17.36 9.51
CA ASN A 305 -12.08 17.14 9.57
C ASN A 305 -11.28 18.17 8.76
N LEU A 306 -11.86 18.75 7.70
CA LEU A 306 -11.19 19.74 6.86
C LEU A 306 -11.91 21.09 6.78
N GLY A 307 -13.17 21.21 7.24
CA GLY A 307 -14.00 22.41 7.02
C GLY A 307 -13.37 23.70 7.52
N SER A 308 -12.94 23.73 8.79
CA SER A 308 -12.20 24.88 9.36
C SER A 308 -10.95 25.23 8.55
N ALA A 309 -10.22 24.23 8.07
CA ALA A 309 -8.95 24.41 7.38
C ALA A 309 -9.17 24.93 5.95
N ALA A 310 -10.13 24.34 5.23
CA ALA A 310 -10.56 24.76 3.90
C ALA A 310 -11.09 26.21 3.92
N GLN A 311 -11.99 26.54 4.85
CA GLN A 311 -12.53 27.90 5.01
C GLN A 311 -11.44 28.90 5.42
N SER A 312 -10.51 28.51 6.31
CA SER A 312 -9.39 29.37 6.68
C SER A 312 -8.35 29.52 5.58
N GLY A 313 -8.39 28.68 4.52
CA GLY A 313 -7.39 28.69 3.45
C GLY A 313 -6.00 28.19 3.88
N LEU A 314 -5.92 27.24 4.82
CA LEU A 314 -4.64 26.65 5.27
C LEU A 314 -4.81 25.14 5.44
N LEU A 315 -4.12 24.37 4.60
CA LEU A 315 -4.13 22.90 4.61
C LEU A 315 -2.70 22.35 4.66
N PHE A 316 -2.56 21.18 5.28
CA PHE A 316 -1.31 20.41 5.32
C PHE A 316 -1.55 19.06 4.68
N PHE A 317 -0.54 18.52 4.01
CA PHE A 317 -0.60 17.23 3.37
C PHE A 317 0.50 16.36 3.94
N HIS A 318 0.14 15.25 4.56
CA HIS A 318 1.08 14.30 5.16
C HIS A 318 1.10 12.99 4.37
N GLN A 319 2.25 12.33 4.31
CA GLN A 319 2.40 11.13 3.49
C GLN A 319 1.57 9.97 4.06
N VAL A 320 0.71 9.34 3.27
CA VAL A 320 -0.14 8.18 3.68
C VAL A 320 0.24 6.88 2.98
N GLY A 321 1.08 6.94 1.96
CA GLY A 321 1.64 5.79 1.28
C GLY A 321 2.80 6.17 0.37
N HIS A 322 3.17 5.27 -0.52
CA HIS A 322 4.20 5.51 -1.54
C HIS A 322 3.77 6.65 -2.46
N GLY A 323 4.39 7.83 -2.34
CA GLY A 323 4.12 8.98 -3.22
C GLY A 323 2.77 9.69 -3.06
N ARG A 324 1.94 9.28 -2.08
CA ARG A 324 0.58 9.83 -1.85
C ARG A 324 0.50 10.60 -0.53
N TRP A 325 -0.11 11.77 -0.57
CA TRP A 325 -0.18 12.70 0.55
C TRP A 325 -1.62 13.09 0.86
N ARG A 326 -2.07 12.96 2.11
CA ARG A 326 -3.45 13.23 2.52
C ARG A 326 -3.57 14.58 3.21
N ALA A 327 -4.63 15.32 2.90
CA ALA A 327 -4.95 16.59 3.55
C ALA A 327 -5.37 16.39 5.01
N ILE A 328 -4.87 17.28 5.87
CA ILE A 328 -5.22 17.42 7.29
C ILE A 328 -5.28 18.91 7.66
N ALA A 329 -6.08 19.23 8.67
CA ALA A 329 -6.33 20.61 9.08
C ALA A 329 -5.18 21.28 9.85
N ALA A 330 -4.30 20.49 10.45
CA ALA A 330 -3.16 20.96 11.23
C ALA A 330 -2.02 19.92 11.17
N PRO A 331 -0.75 20.33 11.28
CA PRO A 331 0.37 19.39 11.30
C PRO A 331 0.23 18.42 12.48
N ASP A 332 0.22 17.12 12.21
CA ASP A 332 0.14 16.11 13.25
C ASP A 332 1.50 15.88 13.95
N ALA A 333 1.50 15.15 15.06
CA ALA A 333 2.71 14.89 15.85
C ALA A 333 3.60 13.78 15.27
N PHE A 334 3.11 13.00 14.32
CA PHE A 334 3.70 11.73 13.89
C PHE A 334 4.32 11.82 12.50
N SER A 335 3.81 12.71 11.66
CA SER A 335 4.27 12.91 10.31
C SER A 335 5.50 13.82 10.31
N PRO A 336 6.64 13.36 9.76
CA PRO A 336 7.90 14.11 9.83
C PRO A 336 7.93 15.29 8.86
N LYS A 337 7.17 15.19 7.76
CA LYS A 337 7.16 16.17 6.68
C LYS A 337 5.75 16.43 6.16
N PHE A 338 5.52 17.65 5.67
CA PHE A 338 4.24 18.10 5.14
C PHE A 338 4.43 18.93 3.87
N HIS A 339 3.60 18.70 2.85
CA HIS A 339 3.32 19.78 1.91
C HIS A 339 2.31 20.74 2.53
N ILE A 340 2.44 22.03 2.25
CA ILE A 340 1.60 23.09 2.82
C ILE A 340 0.90 23.79 1.67
N ALA A 341 -0.42 24.00 1.80
CA ALA A 341 -1.24 24.74 0.87
C ALA A 341 -1.88 25.94 1.58
N LEU A 342 -1.63 27.13 1.03
CA LEU A 342 -2.19 28.41 1.48
C LEU A 342 -3.13 28.95 0.42
N SER A 343 -4.30 29.45 0.81
CA SER A 343 -5.12 30.22 -0.12
C SER A 343 -4.37 31.47 -0.58
N CYS A 344 -4.59 31.88 -1.82
CA CYS A 344 -4.05 33.11 -2.41
C CYS A 344 -4.37 34.37 -1.59
N GLN A 345 -5.36 34.35 -0.69
CA GLN A 345 -5.60 35.42 0.29
C GLN A 345 -4.38 35.69 1.19
N TYR A 346 -3.50 34.71 1.37
CA TYR A 346 -2.25 34.84 2.14
C TYR A 346 -1.02 35.14 1.27
N ALA A 347 -1.17 35.48 -0.01
CA ALA A 347 -0.05 35.67 -0.94
C ALA A 347 1.06 36.60 -0.41
N ALA A 348 0.68 37.71 0.24
CA ALA A 348 1.63 38.66 0.81
C ALA A 348 2.47 38.10 1.98
N ARG A 349 1.94 37.08 2.68
CA ARG A 349 2.63 36.36 3.75
C ARG A 349 3.32 35.09 3.24
N ALA A 350 2.80 34.47 2.18
CA ALA A 350 3.35 33.24 1.62
C ALA A 350 4.81 33.39 1.18
N SER A 351 5.18 34.54 0.61
CA SER A 351 6.57 34.86 0.23
C SER A 351 7.55 34.96 1.40
N GLN A 352 7.07 35.05 2.65
CA GLN A 352 7.92 35.00 3.84
C GLN A 352 8.29 33.57 4.25
N TYR A 353 7.52 32.58 3.78
CA TYR A 353 7.66 31.18 4.20
C TYR A 353 8.09 30.27 3.05
N PHE A 354 7.81 30.66 1.81
CA PHE A 354 8.06 29.86 0.62
C PHE A 354 8.93 30.64 -0.38
N ASP A 355 10.17 30.16 -0.59
CA ASP A 355 11.06 30.74 -1.60
C ASP A 355 10.64 30.39 -3.04
N ASP A 356 10.15 29.16 -3.26
CA ASP A 356 9.81 28.60 -4.58
C ASP A 356 8.35 28.11 -4.64
N ALA A 357 7.39 28.94 -4.23
CA ALA A 357 5.99 28.51 -4.16
C ALA A 357 5.37 28.20 -5.54
N VAL A 358 4.51 27.17 -5.58
CA VAL A 358 3.75 26.83 -6.79
C VAL A 358 2.32 27.30 -6.61
N THR A 359 1.84 28.19 -7.48
CA THR A 359 0.46 28.67 -7.46
C THR A 359 -0.42 27.81 -8.38
N GLU A 360 -1.49 27.25 -7.82
CA GLU A 360 -2.51 26.48 -8.51
C GLU A 360 -3.89 27.10 -8.24
N ASN A 361 -4.47 27.76 -9.25
CA ASN A 361 -5.73 28.51 -9.12
C ASN A 361 -5.69 29.44 -7.89
N ASP A 362 -6.50 29.15 -6.88
CA ASP A 362 -6.66 29.95 -5.66
C ASP A 362 -5.74 29.51 -4.51
N TRP A 363 -4.77 28.64 -4.78
CA TRP A 363 -3.85 28.07 -3.78
C TRP A 363 -2.38 28.28 -4.12
N ILE A 364 -1.56 28.45 -3.09
CA ILE A 364 -0.10 28.58 -3.10
C ILE A 364 0.45 27.40 -2.30
N LEU A 365 1.21 26.53 -2.96
CA LEU A 365 1.69 25.27 -2.40
C LEU A 365 3.21 25.18 -2.34
N THR A 366 3.72 24.50 -1.32
CA THR A 366 5.15 24.17 -1.24
C THR A 366 5.54 23.17 -2.34
N PRO A 367 6.63 23.40 -3.10
CA PRO A 367 7.10 22.50 -4.14
C PRO A 367 7.65 21.19 -3.58
N ARG A 368 8.24 21.25 -2.38
CA ARG A 368 8.83 20.13 -1.66
C ARG A 368 8.23 20.04 -0.26
N PRO A 369 8.17 18.83 0.32
CA PRO A 369 7.62 18.66 1.65
C PRO A 369 8.56 19.32 2.69
N GLN A 370 7.98 20.13 3.55
CA GLN A 370 8.64 20.87 4.62
C GLN A 370 8.75 20.04 5.89
N SER A 371 9.72 20.35 6.74
CA SER A 371 9.82 19.71 8.05
C SER A 371 8.59 20.02 8.91
N ARG A 372 8.26 19.14 9.87
CA ARG A 372 7.24 19.42 10.88
C ARG A 372 7.48 20.76 11.58
N HIS A 373 8.73 21.09 11.89
CA HIS A 373 9.06 22.35 12.57
C HIS A 373 8.60 23.57 11.76
N ALA A 374 8.96 23.62 10.48
CA ALA A 374 8.53 24.70 9.58
C ALA A 374 7.01 24.75 9.40
N ALA A 375 6.36 23.58 9.25
CA ALA A 375 4.90 23.51 9.16
C ALA A 375 4.20 24.06 10.42
N MET A 376 4.75 23.77 11.60
CA MET A 376 4.25 24.27 12.89
C MET A 376 4.45 25.78 13.05
N GLU A 377 5.59 26.33 12.61
CA GLU A 377 5.84 27.77 12.62
C GLU A 377 4.82 28.52 11.76
N ILE A 378 4.61 28.05 10.53
CA ILE A 378 3.63 28.62 9.59
C ILE A 378 2.22 28.55 10.19
N PHE A 379 1.85 27.39 10.76
CA PHE A 379 0.55 27.23 11.39
C PHE A 379 0.32 28.23 12.54
N ARG A 380 1.31 28.41 13.42
CA ARG A 380 1.25 29.37 14.55
C ARG A 380 1.19 30.81 14.08
N ALA A 381 1.90 31.16 13.00
CA ALA A 381 1.93 32.52 12.49
C ALA A 381 0.63 32.92 11.77
N LEU A 382 -0.06 31.95 11.15
CA LEU A 382 -1.27 32.20 10.37
C LEU A 382 -2.57 31.97 11.16
N LYS A 383 -2.59 31.11 12.18
CA LYS A 383 -3.72 30.98 13.11
C LYS A 383 -3.46 31.74 14.41
N ALA A 384 -4.37 32.63 14.79
CA ALA A 384 -4.33 33.38 16.05
C ALA A 384 -4.62 32.54 17.32
N SER A 385 -4.65 31.20 17.21
CA SER A 385 -4.97 30.29 18.32
C SER A 385 -3.77 29.44 18.68
N THR A 386 -3.41 29.47 19.97
CA THR A 386 -2.32 28.73 20.62
C THR A 386 -2.62 27.25 20.87
N ALA A 387 -3.80 26.76 20.51
CA ALA A 387 -4.19 25.35 20.72
C ALA A 387 -3.57 24.43 19.65
N LEU A 388 -2.24 24.39 19.58
CA LEU A 388 -1.50 23.33 18.90
C LEU A 388 -1.22 22.21 19.91
N ASP A 389 -1.26 20.96 19.46
CA ASP A 389 -0.87 19.75 20.20
C ASP A 389 -1.91 19.13 21.15
N GLU A 390 -3.21 19.41 20.94
CA GLU A 390 -4.28 18.73 21.68
C GLU A 390 -5.10 17.78 20.80
N HIS A 391 -4.47 16.95 19.96
CA HIS A 391 -5.20 15.90 19.25
C HIS A 391 -4.82 14.53 19.78
N VAL A 392 -5.86 13.78 20.16
CA VAL A 392 -5.75 12.35 20.46
C VAL A 392 -5.81 11.59 19.15
N SER A 393 -4.81 10.77 18.89
CA SER A 393 -4.71 9.99 17.66
C SER A 393 -4.73 8.50 17.93
N ARG A 394 -4.90 7.76 16.85
CA ARG A 394 -4.78 6.30 16.82
C ARG A 394 -3.46 5.94 16.13
N PRO A 395 -2.64 5.04 16.69
CA PRO A 395 -1.41 4.61 16.00
C PRO A 395 -1.79 3.80 14.76
N GLN A 396 -1.11 4.09 13.65
CA GLN A 396 -1.39 3.53 12.33
C GLN A 396 -0.12 3.03 11.66
N PHE A 397 -0.28 2.02 10.83
CA PHE A 397 0.75 1.55 9.91
C PHE A 397 0.51 2.17 8.53
N SER A 398 1.54 2.75 7.93
CA SER A 398 1.54 3.22 6.55
C SER A 398 2.68 2.56 5.79
N ASP A 399 2.75 2.84 4.48
CA ASP A 399 3.99 2.63 3.72
C ASP A 399 4.45 1.16 3.59
N GLY A 400 3.66 0.18 4.03
CA GLY A 400 3.88 -1.23 3.75
C GLY A 400 3.01 -1.71 2.60
N ILE A 401 3.32 -2.91 2.09
CA ILE A 401 2.47 -3.56 1.09
C ILE A 401 1.45 -4.44 1.80
N ARG A 402 0.16 -4.13 1.58
CA ARG A 402 -0.95 -4.93 2.13
C ARG A 402 -1.11 -6.23 1.36
N VAL A 403 -1.30 -7.32 2.09
CA VAL A 403 -1.70 -8.63 1.56
C VAL A 403 -2.93 -9.11 2.35
N PRO A 404 -3.74 -10.04 1.80
CA PRO A 404 -4.88 -10.59 2.54
C PRO A 404 -4.46 -11.08 3.92
N GLY A 405 -5.04 -10.49 4.97
CA GLY A 405 -4.77 -10.83 6.37
C GLY A 405 -3.55 -10.16 7.02
N GLY A 406 -2.82 -9.26 6.35
CA GLY A 406 -1.69 -8.55 6.97
C GLY A 406 -0.83 -7.72 6.01
N TRP A 407 0.49 -7.84 6.17
CA TRP A 407 1.51 -7.09 5.44
C TRP A 407 2.55 -8.01 4.83
N LEU A 408 3.15 -7.60 3.72
CA LEU A 408 4.31 -8.26 3.15
C LEU A 408 5.52 -8.04 4.07
N GLY A 409 6.10 -9.14 4.58
CA GLY A 409 7.16 -9.17 5.58
C GLY A 409 8.57 -9.01 5.02
N LEU A 410 8.73 -8.49 3.81
CA LEU A 410 10.04 -8.40 3.16
C LEU A 410 10.83 -7.16 3.65
N PRO A 411 12.16 -7.27 3.90
CA PRO A 411 12.98 -6.20 4.51
C PRO A 411 12.78 -4.78 3.96
N ALA A 412 12.73 -4.63 2.63
CA ALA A 412 12.59 -3.33 1.97
C ALA A 412 11.15 -2.76 2.03
N PHE A 413 10.15 -3.60 2.30
CA PHE A 413 8.73 -3.30 2.15
C PHE A 413 7.94 -3.37 3.46
N LEU A 414 8.64 -3.44 4.60
CA LEU A 414 8.03 -3.35 5.92
C LEU A 414 7.37 -1.97 6.14
N PRO A 415 6.24 -1.91 6.87
CA PRO A 415 5.49 -0.69 7.09
C PRO A 415 6.20 0.28 8.05
N THR A 416 5.76 1.52 8.02
CA THR A 416 6.11 2.58 8.96
C THR A 416 5.01 2.72 10.00
N ILE A 417 5.39 2.88 11.27
CA ILE A 417 4.45 3.13 12.37
C ILE A 417 4.37 4.63 12.63
N LYS A 418 3.18 5.19 12.43
CA LYS A 418 2.82 6.54 12.86
C LYS A 418 2.27 6.47 14.27
N SER A 419 3.07 6.90 15.24
CA SER A 419 2.67 6.97 16.65
C SER A 419 3.35 8.13 17.36
N ASP A 420 2.92 8.39 18.59
CA ASP A 420 3.44 9.41 19.50
C ASP A 420 4.82 9.12 20.09
N THR A 421 5.38 7.96 19.79
CA THR A 421 6.73 7.60 20.23
C THR A 421 7.55 7.02 19.08
N GLN A 422 8.86 6.99 19.28
CA GLN A 422 9.79 6.28 18.40
C GLN A 422 10.42 5.06 19.10
N ASN A 423 10.17 4.89 20.41
CA ASN A 423 10.71 3.80 21.21
C ASN A 423 9.63 2.74 21.34
N TYR A 424 9.79 1.65 20.59
CA TYR A 424 8.83 0.56 20.53
C TYR A 424 9.44 -0.72 21.06
N ARG A 425 8.66 -1.44 21.85
CA ARG A 425 8.89 -2.85 22.12
C ARG A 425 8.15 -3.67 21.06
N ILE A 426 8.91 -4.47 20.30
CA ILE A 426 8.37 -5.40 19.30
C ILE A 426 8.75 -6.82 19.67
N TYR A 427 7.77 -7.71 19.71
CA TYR A 427 8.01 -9.12 20.01
C TYR A 427 6.99 -10.03 19.33
N ALA A 428 7.43 -11.24 18.98
CA ALA A 428 6.54 -12.30 18.57
C ALA A 428 5.95 -12.97 19.83
N PRO A 429 4.64 -13.23 19.90
CA PRO A 429 4.03 -13.95 21.03
C PRO A 429 4.65 -15.33 21.29
N GLN A 430 5.23 -15.96 20.27
CA GLN A 430 5.79 -17.32 20.31
C GLN A 430 7.32 -17.40 20.47
N GLY A 431 8.00 -16.31 20.84
CA GLY A 431 9.43 -16.40 21.21
C GLY A 431 10.39 -16.64 20.04
N ASN A 432 10.03 -16.24 18.82
CA ASN A 432 11.05 -16.02 17.79
C ASN A 432 11.83 -14.77 18.17
N GLY A 433 12.97 -14.97 18.84
CA GLY A 433 13.91 -13.95 19.33
C GLY A 433 14.62 -13.17 18.21
N ALA A 434 13.94 -12.89 17.10
CA ALA A 434 14.36 -11.88 16.16
C ALA A 434 14.14 -10.52 16.83
N GLU A 435 15.23 -9.95 17.34
CA GLU A 435 15.30 -8.56 17.72
C GLU A 435 15.04 -7.73 16.46
N ILE A 436 13.77 -7.38 16.21
CA ILE A 436 13.41 -6.45 15.15
C ILE A 436 13.87 -5.08 15.65
N SER A 437 15.10 -4.72 15.29
CA SER A 437 15.62 -3.39 15.56
C SER A 437 14.86 -2.42 14.67
N VAL A 438 13.90 -1.70 15.23
CA VAL A 438 13.32 -0.52 14.57
C VAL A 438 14.44 0.51 14.50
N ARG A 439 14.98 0.77 13.30
CA ARG A 439 16.02 1.78 13.13
C ARG A 439 15.43 3.19 13.24
N LYS A 440 16.15 4.04 13.98
CA LYS A 440 15.92 5.49 14.09
C LYS A 440 16.10 6.19 12.74
N ALA A 441 15.00 6.30 11.99
CA ALA A 441 14.65 7.45 11.16
C ALA A 441 13.15 7.29 10.83
N ASP A 442 12.32 8.20 11.34
CA ASP A 442 10.94 8.37 10.88
C ASP A 442 9.95 7.20 11.11
N GLY A 443 10.19 6.33 12.11
CA GLY A 443 9.22 5.30 12.54
C GLY A 443 9.12 4.05 11.64
N ARG A 444 10.05 3.86 10.70
CA ARG A 444 10.07 2.72 9.76
C ARG A 444 10.53 1.42 10.43
N LEU A 445 9.80 0.33 10.23
CA LEU A 445 10.25 -1.00 10.65
C LEU A 445 11.37 -1.51 9.74
N THR A 446 12.42 -2.08 10.32
CA THR A 446 13.56 -2.64 9.58
C THR A 446 13.89 -4.04 10.06
N SER A 447 14.22 -4.92 9.13
CA SER A 447 14.69 -6.29 9.40
C SER A 447 15.78 -6.65 8.40
N SER A 448 16.74 -7.49 8.79
CA SER A 448 17.73 -8.07 7.87
C SER A 448 17.21 -9.30 7.13
N ILE A 449 16.12 -9.91 7.62
CA ILE A 449 15.51 -11.12 7.09
C ILE A 449 14.00 -10.91 6.84
N PRO A 450 13.38 -11.68 5.92
CA PRO A 450 11.94 -11.74 5.82
C PRO A 450 11.28 -12.07 7.17
N LEU A 451 10.15 -11.43 7.43
CA LEU A 451 9.32 -11.63 8.62
C LEU A 451 8.09 -12.45 8.26
N SER A 452 7.79 -13.43 9.10
CA SER A 452 6.60 -14.27 9.00
C SER A 452 5.95 -14.43 10.36
N GLY A 453 4.62 -14.37 10.41
CA GLY A 453 3.83 -14.58 11.62
C GLY A 453 3.32 -13.30 12.27
N GLU A 454 2.85 -13.43 13.50
CA GLU A 454 2.25 -12.34 14.28
C GLU A 454 3.27 -11.68 15.20
N PHE A 455 3.20 -10.35 15.25
CA PHE A 455 4.07 -9.49 16.07
C PHE A 455 3.20 -8.50 16.84
N ILE A 456 3.58 -8.25 18.09
CA ILE A 456 2.98 -7.23 18.94
C ILE A 456 3.94 -6.05 19.00
N ILE A 457 3.38 -4.85 18.84
CA ILE A 457 4.10 -3.60 18.86
C ILE A 457 3.44 -2.68 19.87
N GLU A 458 4.22 -2.21 20.83
CA GLU A 458 3.78 -1.32 21.88
C GLU A 458 4.87 -0.28 22.20
N PRO A 459 4.51 0.90 22.71
CA PRO A 459 5.50 1.87 23.19
C PRO A 459 6.26 1.29 24.37
N GLU A 460 7.55 1.59 24.46
CA GLU A 460 8.30 1.33 25.69
C GLU A 460 7.70 2.13 26.86
N PRO A 461 7.54 1.52 28.05
CA PRO A 461 6.94 2.19 29.19
C PRO A 461 7.84 3.32 29.69
N GLU A 462 7.27 4.51 29.85
CA GLU A 462 7.95 5.63 30.50
C GLU A 462 7.96 5.48 32.02
N ILE A 463 8.80 6.28 32.70
CA ILE A 463 8.91 6.27 34.17
C ILE A 463 7.53 6.58 34.78
N GLY A 464 6.96 5.59 35.50
CA GLY A 464 5.66 5.71 36.15
C GLY A 464 4.48 5.12 35.36
N GLU A 465 4.64 4.77 34.09
CA GLU A 465 3.61 4.07 33.32
C GLU A 465 3.52 2.59 33.72
N LYS A 466 2.35 2.15 34.20
CA LYS A 466 2.11 0.74 34.57
C LYS A 466 1.81 -0.15 33.37
N THR A 467 1.27 0.42 32.30
CA THR A 467 0.82 -0.30 31.10
C THR A 467 1.00 0.59 29.88
N ALA A 468 1.37 -0.01 28.75
CA ALA A 468 1.45 0.70 27.48
C ALA A 468 0.06 1.29 27.10
N PRO A 469 -0.02 2.57 26.68
CA PRO A 469 -1.29 3.21 26.32
C PRO A 469 -1.99 2.56 25.12
N TRP A 470 -1.22 1.90 24.24
CA TRP A 470 -1.71 1.17 23.09
C TRP A 470 -0.86 -0.08 22.82
N ARG A 471 -1.47 -1.10 22.21
CA ARG A 471 -0.78 -2.30 21.70
C ARG A 471 -1.37 -2.64 20.33
N ARG A 472 -0.51 -2.87 19.35
CA ARG A 472 -0.91 -3.21 17.98
C ARG A 472 -0.39 -4.57 17.57
N ARG A 473 -1.24 -5.32 16.88
CA ARG A 473 -0.82 -6.53 16.18
C ARG A 473 -0.42 -6.17 14.75
N ALA A 474 0.70 -6.70 14.30
CA ALA A 474 1.08 -6.73 12.90
C ALA A 474 1.31 -8.18 12.48
N ARG A 475 0.66 -8.61 11.39
CA ARG A 475 0.90 -9.93 10.81
C ARG A 475 1.69 -9.77 9.52
N PHE A 476 2.82 -10.46 9.43
CA PHE A 476 3.69 -10.44 8.26
C PHE A 476 3.66 -11.78 7.53
N PHE A 477 3.76 -11.70 6.20
CA PHE A 477 3.86 -12.85 5.31
C PHE A 477 5.04 -12.66 4.38
N GLU A 478 5.87 -13.67 4.23
CA GLU A 478 7.02 -13.62 3.31
C GLU A 478 6.60 -13.69 1.84
N ARG A 479 5.38 -14.17 1.59
CA ARG A 479 4.83 -14.41 0.26
C ARG A 479 3.50 -13.69 0.06
N ALA A 480 3.32 -13.15 -1.13
CA ALA A 480 2.09 -12.68 -1.69
C ALA A 480 1.11 -13.84 -1.89
N VAL A 481 -0.17 -13.53 -1.70
CA VAL A 481 -1.26 -14.49 -1.92
C VAL A 481 -1.65 -14.46 -3.39
N PRO A 482 -1.66 -15.61 -4.09
CA PRO A 482 -2.19 -15.70 -5.45
C PRO A 482 -3.62 -15.17 -5.51
N ARG A 483 -3.90 -14.32 -6.50
CA ARG A 483 -5.22 -13.72 -6.67
C ARG A 483 -6.05 -14.55 -7.65
N PRO A 484 -7.36 -14.74 -7.41
CA PRO A 484 -8.26 -15.21 -8.47
C PRO A 484 -8.24 -14.21 -9.64
N ALA A 485 -8.62 -14.69 -10.83
CA ALA A 485 -8.55 -13.93 -12.08
C ALA A 485 -9.09 -12.49 -11.90
N GLN A 486 -8.26 -11.53 -12.29
CA GLN A 486 -8.36 -10.08 -12.12
C GLN A 486 -9.79 -9.53 -12.01
N GLU A 487 -10.18 -9.05 -10.84
CA GLU A 487 -11.25 -8.06 -10.74
C GLU A 487 -10.72 -6.75 -11.36
N GLU A 488 -11.14 -6.46 -12.59
CA GLU A 488 -10.62 -5.36 -13.41
C GLU A 488 -10.89 -3.99 -12.75
N SER A 489 -9.95 -3.54 -11.94
CA SER A 489 -9.88 -2.14 -11.51
C SER A 489 -9.96 -1.20 -12.72
N ALA A 490 -10.57 -0.02 -12.55
CA ALA A 490 -10.77 0.97 -13.61
C ALA A 490 -9.49 1.27 -14.42
N ARG A 491 -8.32 1.18 -13.78
CA ARG A 491 -7.00 1.38 -14.40
C ARG A 491 -6.66 0.36 -15.50
N TYR A 492 -7.14 -0.88 -15.41
CA TYR A 492 -6.93 -1.92 -16.43
C TYR A 492 -7.72 -1.69 -17.72
N ARG A 493 -8.78 -0.88 -17.66
CA ARG A 493 -9.63 -0.52 -18.81
C ARG A 493 -9.08 0.65 -19.62
N LEU A 494 -8.02 1.31 -19.13
CA LEU A 494 -7.36 2.42 -19.82
C LEU A 494 -6.63 1.93 -21.07
N GLU A 495 -6.45 2.83 -22.04
CA GLU A 495 -5.73 2.53 -23.29
C GLU A 495 -4.26 2.19 -22.99
N ARG A 496 -3.75 1.09 -23.56
CA ARG A 496 -2.34 0.72 -23.41
C ARG A 496 -1.46 1.61 -24.29
N LEU A 497 -0.38 2.14 -23.71
CA LEU A 497 0.66 2.83 -24.47
C LEU A 497 1.63 1.81 -25.07
N THR A 498 1.83 1.87 -26.40
CA THR A 498 2.76 1.00 -27.13
C THR A 498 3.81 1.83 -27.88
N ASP A 499 5.03 1.29 -28.00
CA ASP A 499 6.13 1.98 -28.69
C ASP A 499 6.23 1.57 -30.16
N TRP A 500 5.79 0.36 -30.49
CA TRP A 500 5.91 -0.25 -31.81
C TRP A 500 4.54 -0.63 -32.38
N SER A 501 4.30 -0.34 -33.66
CA SER A 501 3.08 -0.76 -34.33
C SER A 501 3.13 -2.28 -34.53
N ALA A 502 2.20 -2.99 -33.91
CA ALA A 502 2.18 -4.44 -33.95
C ALA A 502 2.00 -4.97 -35.39
N SER A 503 2.62 -6.12 -35.63
CA SER A 503 2.81 -6.82 -36.89
C SER A 503 2.18 -8.22 -36.80
N PRO A 504 2.17 -9.05 -37.88
CA PRO A 504 1.55 -10.38 -37.83
C PRO A 504 2.02 -11.23 -36.64
N LEU A 505 1.08 -11.99 -36.08
CA LEU A 505 1.35 -12.96 -35.03
C LEU A 505 2.26 -14.06 -35.58
N SER A 506 3.36 -14.34 -34.87
CA SER A 506 4.20 -15.49 -35.18
C SER A 506 4.71 -16.15 -33.91
N THR A 507 5.01 -17.44 -34.00
CA THR A 507 5.62 -18.18 -32.90
C THR A 507 7.09 -17.75 -32.75
N PRO A 508 7.50 -17.25 -31.57
CA PRO A 508 8.88 -16.88 -31.30
C PRO A 508 9.83 -18.07 -31.43
N ILE A 509 11.07 -17.79 -31.85
CA ILE A 509 12.11 -18.81 -32.04
C ILE A 509 13.27 -18.55 -31.08
N PHE A 510 13.56 -19.53 -30.23
CA PHE A 510 14.77 -19.60 -29.41
C PHE A 510 15.85 -20.39 -30.17
N ARG A 511 17.01 -19.78 -30.40
CA ARG A 511 18.05 -20.34 -31.30
C ARG A 511 19.33 -20.79 -30.59
N ALA A 512 19.41 -20.66 -29.27
CA ALA A 512 20.62 -20.98 -28.53
C ALA A 512 20.62 -22.44 -28.05
N ASP A 513 21.68 -23.17 -28.36
CA ASP A 513 21.89 -24.54 -27.86
C ASP A 513 22.55 -24.51 -26.48
N ILE A 514 21.79 -24.03 -25.48
CA ILE A 514 22.25 -23.91 -24.09
C ILE A 514 21.38 -24.83 -23.22
N PRO A 515 21.97 -25.70 -22.38
CA PRO A 515 21.21 -26.49 -21.41
C PRO A 515 20.34 -25.60 -20.53
N LEU A 516 19.02 -25.82 -20.56
CA LEU A 516 18.07 -25.13 -19.71
C LEU A 516 18.00 -25.88 -18.37
N LYS A 517 18.44 -25.20 -17.30
CA LYS A 517 18.42 -25.70 -15.91
C LYS A 517 17.79 -24.64 -15.01
N ALA A 518 17.42 -25.02 -13.80
CA ALA A 518 17.02 -24.07 -12.77
C ALA A 518 18.27 -23.37 -12.20
N GLU A 519 18.54 -22.14 -12.64
CA GLU A 519 19.57 -21.28 -12.05
C GLU A 519 19.09 -20.73 -10.68
N SER A 520 20.01 -20.55 -9.72
CA SER A 520 19.68 -19.99 -8.39
C SER A 520 19.23 -18.53 -8.49
N GLY A 521 18.24 -18.15 -7.68
CA GLY A 521 17.76 -16.78 -7.60
C GLY A 521 18.67 -15.84 -6.82
N ASP A 522 18.48 -14.53 -7.03
CA ASP A 522 19.02 -13.49 -6.16
C ASP A 522 17.88 -12.93 -5.30
N ALA A 523 18.11 -12.83 -3.98
CA ALA A 523 17.09 -12.34 -3.05
C ALA A 523 16.51 -10.95 -3.42
N PRO A 524 17.30 -9.96 -3.91
CA PRO A 524 16.75 -8.64 -4.24
C PRO A 524 15.66 -8.67 -5.32
N VAL A 525 15.89 -9.38 -6.44
CA VAL A 525 14.87 -9.49 -7.50
C VAL A 525 13.69 -10.33 -7.05
N ASP A 526 13.90 -11.41 -6.31
CA ASP A 526 12.81 -12.27 -5.83
C ASP A 526 11.89 -11.49 -4.87
N HIS A 527 12.46 -10.68 -3.98
CA HIS A 527 11.69 -9.78 -3.12
C HIS A 527 10.94 -8.70 -3.91
N LEU A 528 11.58 -8.13 -4.94
CA LEU A 528 10.96 -7.13 -5.80
C LEU A 528 9.76 -7.72 -6.57
N LEU A 529 9.89 -8.92 -7.13
CA LEU A 529 8.80 -9.59 -7.84
C LEU A 529 7.60 -9.85 -6.92
N GLU A 530 7.86 -10.28 -5.69
CA GLU A 530 6.80 -10.51 -4.70
C GLU A 530 6.06 -9.21 -4.36
N ALA A 531 6.80 -8.11 -4.19
CA ALA A 531 6.25 -6.79 -3.92
C ALA A 531 5.43 -6.23 -5.09
N ILE A 532 5.93 -6.36 -6.32
CA ILE A 532 5.23 -5.95 -7.55
C ILE A 532 3.95 -6.76 -7.72
N TYR A 533 4.00 -8.08 -7.52
CA TYR A 533 2.80 -8.91 -7.58
C TYR A 533 1.79 -8.51 -6.50
N ALA A 534 2.21 -8.42 -5.23
CA ALA A 534 1.33 -8.11 -4.11
C ALA A 534 0.64 -6.74 -4.24
N SER A 535 1.40 -5.70 -4.57
CA SER A 535 0.86 -4.32 -4.64
C SER A 535 0.12 -4.02 -5.95
N GLY A 536 0.31 -4.81 -7.01
CA GLY A 536 -0.21 -4.52 -8.35
C GLY A 536 -1.70 -4.78 -8.60
N ALA A 537 -2.49 -5.12 -7.58
CA ALA A 537 -3.87 -5.58 -7.75
C ALA A 537 -4.74 -4.56 -8.50
N SER A 538 -4.61 -3.28 -8.14
CA SER A 538 -5.30 -2.16 -8.78
C SER A 538 -4.40 -1.38 -9.74
N GLY A 539 -3.16 -1.80 -9.98
CA GLY A 539 -2.14 -0.98 -10.65
C GLY A 539 -1.68 0.20 -9.78
N TRP A 540 -0.83 1.06 -10.34
CA TRP A 540 -0.18 2.17 -9.66
C TRP A 540 -0.25 3.45 -10.47
N GLU A 541 -0.35 4.60 -9.81
CA GLU A 541 0.17 5.82 -10.39
C GLU A 541 1.70 5.72 -10.57
N GLU A 542 2.26 6.40 -11.57
CA GLU A 542 3.71 6.36 -11.84
C GLU A 542 4.53 6.71 -10.59
N ILE A 543 4.10 7.71 -9.80
CA ILE A 543 4.77 8.09 -8.55
C ILE A 543 4.66 7.03 -7.44
N GLU A 544 3.55 6.28 -7.38
CA GLU A 544 3.38 5.20 -6.40
C GLU A 544 4.37 4.06 -6.72
N LEU A 545 4.52 3.72 -8.00
CA LEU A 545 5.49 2.73 -8.46
C LEU A 545 6.93 3.20 -8.24
N VAL A 546 7.26 4.46 -8.59
CA VAL A 546 8.59 5.05 -8.34
C VAL A 546 8.95 4.96 -6.86
N SER A 547 8.06 5.41 -5.98
CA SER A 547 8.26 5.40 -4.53
C SER A 547 8.37 3.98 -3.93
N LEU A 548 7.77 2.97 -4.59
CA LEU A 548 7.94 1.56 -4.22
C LEU A 548 9.32 1.04 -4.64
N LEU A 549 9.77 1.37 -5.86
CA LEU A 549 11.05 0.91 -6.42
C LEU A 549 12.26 1.56 -5.75
N GLU A 550 12.19 2.85 -5.43
CA GLU A 550 13.25 3.55 -4.69
C GLU A 550 13.51 2.91 -3.33
N ARG A 551 12.48 2.32 -2.71
CA ARG A 551 12.65 1.58 -1.45
C ARG A 551 13.27 0.21 -1.62
N ALA A 552 13.05 -0.42 -2.77
CA ALA A 552 13.59 -1.74 -3.07
C ALA A 552 15.11 -1.68 -3.32
N ALA A 553 15.57 -0.64 -4.01
CA ALA A 553 16.91 -0.59 -4.59
C ALA A 553 17.54 0.81 -4.45
N ASP A 554 18.10 1.09 -3.27
CA ASP A 554 18.84 2.35 -3.05
C ASP A 554 20.07 2.44 -3.97
N GLY A 555 20.31 3.62 -4.53
CA GLY A 555 21.41 3.87 -5.48
C GLY A 555 21.22 3.32 -6.90
N VAL A 556 20.11 2.64 -7.21
CA VAL A 556 19.78 2.20 -8.57
C VAL A 556 18.86 3.21 -9.24
N ASN A 557 19.13 3.56 -10.50
CA ASN A 557 18.25 4.44 -11.26
C ASN A 557 16.83 3.82 -11.38
N VAL A 558 15.85 4.46 -10.75
CA VAL A 558 14.45 3.99 -10.72
C VAL A 558 13.84 3.81 -12.10
N TRP A 559 14.22 4.65 -13.08
CA TRP A 559 13.74 4.55 -14.45
C TRP A 559 14.27 3.31 -15.16
N HIS A 560 15.49 2.88 -14.82
CA HIS A 560 16.02 1.60 -15.28
C HIS A 560 15.26 0.43 -14.65
N LEU A 561 14.82 0.53 -13.40
CA LEU A 561 14.00 -0.52 -12.77
C LEU A 561 12.61 -0.62 -13.39
N ILE A 562 11.92 0.51 -13.62
CA ILE A 562 10.64 0.53 -14.35
C ILE A 562 10.81 -0.09 -15.74
N ARG A 563 11.84 0.32 -16.49
CA ARG A 563 12.16 -0.26 -17.79
C ARG A 563 12.44 -1.76 -17.69
N CYS A 564 13.17 -2.19 -16.66
CA CYS A 564 13.48 -3.60 -16.43
C CYS A 564 12.23 -4.45 -16.25
N LEU A 565 11.26 -3.98 -15.44
CA LEU A 565 9.99 -4.66 -15.21
C LEU A 565 9.09 -4.65 -16.46
N HIS A 566 9.09 -3.55 -17.21
CA HIS A 566 8.36 -3.41 -18.47
C HIS A 566 8.92 -4.30 -19.58
N ASP A 567 10.23 -4.27 -19.81
CA ASP A 567 10.92 -5.11 -20.79
C ASP A 567 10.80 -6.61 -20.43
N ALA A 568 10.71 -6.94 -19.13
CA ALA A 568 10.41 -8.28 -18.65
C ALA A 568 8.94 -8.70 -18.83
N GLY A 569 8.06 -7.78 -19.25
CA GLY A 569 6.65 -8.06 -19.52
C GLY A 569 5.81 -8.27 -18.26
N LEU A 570 6.27 -7.74 -17.12
CA LEU A 570 5.59 -7.88 -15.83
C LEU A 570 4.59 -6.74 -15.61
N ILE A 571 4.92 -5.55 -16.11
CA ILE A 571 4.08 -4.35 -16.02
C ILE A 571 3.95 -3.72 -17.41
N GLU A 572 2.89 -2.94 -17.60
CA GLU A 572 2.66 -2.18 -18.83
C GLU A 572 2.08 -0.78 -18.53
N PRO A 573 2.45 0.24 -19.31
CA PRO A 573 1.94 1.59 -19.16
C PRO A 573 0.58 1.77 -19.85
N ARG A 574 -0.29 2.52 -19.19
CA ARG A 574 -1.66 2.84 -19.61
C ARG A 574 -1.86 4.36 -19.59
N LEU A 575 -2.64 4.87 -20.54
CA LEU A 575 -2.94 6.28 -20.74
C LEU A 575 -4.19 6.68 -19.94
N ARG A 576 -4.04 7.66 -19.05
CA ARG A 576 -5.15 8.22 -18.27
C ARG A 576 -6.03 9.12 -19.14
N GLN A 577 -7.35 9.07 -18.96
CA GLN A 577 -8.24 10.02 -19.62
C GLN A 577 -8.14 11.42 -18.97
N GLY A 578 -8.02 12.46 -19.79
CA GLY A 578 -8.18 13.86 -19.37
C GLY A 578 -7.08 14.44 -18.47
N TRP A 579 -5.93 13.77 -18.31
CA TRP A 579 -4.77 14.31 -17.59
C TRP A 579 -3.44 13.74 -18.08
N LYS A 580 -2.35 14.52 -18.00
CA LYS A 580 -1.00 14.06 -18.35
C LYS A 580 -0.47 13.00 -17.39
N GLY A 581 0.41 12.11 -17.87
CA GLY A 581 0.98 11.03 -17.06
C GLY A 581 0.41 9.64 -17.41
N ARG A 582 0.97 8.62 -16.76
CA ARG A 582 0.71 7.21 -17.05
C ARG A 582 0.36 6.46 -15.78
N VAL A 583 -0.47 5.45 -15.93
CA VAL A 583 -0.76 4.45 -14.91
C VAL A 583 -0.01 3.17 -15.29
N TRP A 584 0.49 2.45 -14.32
CA TRP A 584 1.14 1.16 -14.53
C TRP A 584 0.28 0.02 -14.01
N THR A 585 0.15 -1.04 -14.81
CA THR A 585 -0.66 -2.22 -14.45
C THR A 585 0.16 -3.48 -14.59
N THR A 586 -0.09 -4.49 -13.76
CA THR A 586 0.57 -5.80 -13.92
C THR A 586 -0.04 -6.58 -15.07
N VAL A 587 0.79 -7.25 -15.87
CA VAL A 587 0.33 -8.13 -16.94
C VAL A 587 -0.09 -9.48 -16.35
N SER A 588 -1.25 -10.01 -16.75
CA SER A 588 -1.73 -11.30 -16.26
C SER A 588 -0.82 -12.47 -16.67
N PRO A 589 -0.61 -13.47 -15.79
CA PRO A 589 0.15 -14.67 -16.12
C PRO A 589 -0.40 -15.39 -17.36
N SER A 590 0.49 -15.77 -18.27
CA SER A 590 0.18 -16.58 -19.45
C SER A 590 1.34 -17.51 -19.79
N LEU A 591 1.03 -18.54 -20.58
CA LEU A 591 1.99 -19.49 -21.11
C LEU A 591 2.24 -19.16 -22.58
N LEU A 592 3.45 -18.77 -22.93
CA LEU A 592 3.85 -18.51 -24.31
C LEU A 592 4.58 -19.71 -24.88
N HIS A 593 4.09 -20.22 -26.01
CA HIS A 593 4.77 -21.23 -26.79
C HIS A 593 5.96 -20.64 -27.55
N ILE A 594 7.13 -21.29 -27.45
CA ILE A 594 8.37 -20.90 -28.13
C ILE A 594 8.96 -22.12 -28.84
N SER A 595 9.30 -21.96 -30.11
CA SER A 595 10.01 -22.98 -30.89
C SER A 595 11.51 -22.97 -30.55
N ALA A 596 12.07 -24.14 -30.26
CA ALA A 596 13.48 -24.34 -29.95
C ALA A 596 14.07 -25.49 -30.79
N GLY A 597 14.29 -25.23 -32.07
CA GLY A 597 14.67 -26.26 -33.05
C GLY A 597 13.50 -27.24 -33.26
N GLU A 598 13.74 -28.53 -33.07
CA GLU A 598 12.69 -29.57 -33.12
C GLU A 598 11.88 -29.67 -31.81
N ASN A 599 12.32 -28.99 -30.74
CA ASN A 599 11.65 -29.04 -29.45
C ASN A 599 10.68 -27.86 -29.27
N SER A 600 9.59 -28.11 -28.54
CA SER A 600 8.68 -27.08 -28.03
C SER A 600 9.07 -26.68 -26.60
N LEU A 601 9.03 -25.38 -26.31
CA LEU A 601 9.18 -24.83 -24.97
C LEU A 601 7.95 -23.99 -24.63
N VAL A 602 7.62 -23.95 -23.33
CA VAL A 602 6.65 -23.02 -22.78
C VAL A 602 7.37 -22.06 -21.84
N VAL A 603 7.11 -20.76 -21.98
CA VAL A 603 7.67 -19.70 -21.14
C VAL A 603 6.53 -18.98 -20.42
N VAL A 604 6.75 -18.64 -19.15
CA VAL A 604 5.82 -17.83 -18.37
C VAL A 604 5.99 -16.37 -18.78
N GLU A 605 4.91 -15.73 -19.21
CA GLU A 605 4.82 -14.27 -19.37
C GLU A 605 3.84 -13.69 -18.34
N GLY A 606 4.01 -12.41 -18.01
CA GLY A 606 3.18 -11.72 -17.01
C GLY A 606 3.76 -11.76 -15.59
N ALA A 607 3.13 -11.01 -14.69
CA ALA A 607 3.54 -10.87 -13.30
C ALA A 607 3.18 -12.10 -12.48
N VAL A 608 4.18 -12.68 -11.81
CA VAL A 608 4.04 -13.89 -10.99
C VAL A 608 4.72 -13.71 -9.63
N CYS A 609 4.18 -14.34 -8.59
CA CYS A 609 4.80 -14.45 -7.27
C CYS A 609 5.44 -15.83 -7.07
N ALA A 610 6.20 -15.99 -5.99
CA ALA A 610 6.87 -17.24 -5.65
C ALA A 610 5.89 -18.43 -5.56
N SER A 611 4.73 -18.24 -4.95
CA SER A 611 3.70 -19.28 -4.83
C SER A 611 3.21 -19.78 -6.19
N LEU A 612 2.99 -18.87 -7.17
CA LEU A 612 2.58 -19.24 -8.52
C LEU A 612 3.69 -19.99 -9.29
N ILE A 613 4.95 -19.69 -9.02
CA ILE A 613 6.09 -20.41 -9.60
C ILE A 613 6.23 -21.80 -9.00
N ASP A 614 6.02 -21.96 -7.70
CA ASP A 614 6.01 -23.27 -7.03
C ASP A 614 4.89 -24.16 -7.59
N ASP A 615 3.70 -23.59 -7.80
CA ASP A 615 2.56 -24.27 -8.42
C ASP A 615 2.88 -24.68 -9.87
N PHE A 616 3.46 -23.76 -10.65
CA PHE A 616 3.90 -24.03 -12.03
C PHE A 616 4.92 -25.17 -12.09
N GLN A 617 5.95 -25.11 -11.22
CA GLN A 617 6.96 -26.16 -11.15
C GLN A 617 6.35 -27.52 -10.79
N THR A 618 5.43 -27.55 -9.84
CA THR A 618 4.72 -28.76 -9.43
C THR A 618 3.89 -29.33 -10.57
N ALA A 619 3.14 -28.49 -11.29
CA ALA A 619 2.34 -28.90 -12.44
C ALA A 619 3.20 -29.44 -13.59
N VAL A 620 4.32 -28.79 -13.89
CA VAL A 620 5.27 -29.23 -14.92
C VAL A 620 5.84 -30.62 -14.60
N LEU A 621 6.25 -30.84 -13.35
CA LEU A 621 6.79 -32.13 -12.92
C LEU A 621 5.72 -33.24 -12.96
N ALA A 622 4.49 -32.93 -12.57
CA ALA A 622 3.37 -33.88 -12.62
C ALA A 622 3.03 -34.33 -14.05
N LEU A 623 3.24 -33.45 -15.04
CA LEU A 623 3.07 -33.75 -16.47
C LEU A 623 4.33 -34.36 -17.12
N GLY A 624 5.35 -34.72 -16.33
CA GLY A 624 6.60 -35.32 -16.84
C GLY A 624 7.54 -34.33 -17.54
N GLY A 625 7.26 -33.03 -17.46
CA GLY A 625 8.07 -31.97 -18.05
C GLY A 625 9.33 -31.62 -17.24
N LYS A 626 10.15 -30.73 -17.80
CA LYS A 626 11.36 -30.22 -17.16
C LYS A 626 11.30 -28.70 -17.00
N TYR A 627 11.19 -28.24 -15.76
CA TYR A 627 11.23 -26.83 -15.38
C TYR A 627 12.64 -26.23 -15.55
N PHE A 628 12.70 -24.96 -15.92
CA PHE A 628 13.92 -24.15 -15.90
C PHE A 628 13.68 -22.72 -15.40
N ARG A 629 14.76 -22.12 -14.89
CA ARG A 629 14.83 -20.73 -14.44
C ARG A 629 16.10 -20.12 -15.00
N ARG A 630 15.99 -19.03 -15.74
CA ARG A 630 17.11 -18.33 -16.38
C ARG A 630 17.26 -16.93 -15.81
N ARG A 631 18.41 -16.61 -15.21
CA ARG A 631 18.68 -15.28 -14.66
C ARG A 631 18.76 -14.23 -15.77
N GLY A 632 18.36 -13.00 -15.45
CA GLY A 632 18.59 -11.86 -16.32
C GLY A 632 20.06 -11.40 -16.29
N VAL A 633 20.32 -10.21 -16.84
CA VAL A 633 21.69 -9.68 -16.97
C VAL A 633 22.25 -9.08 -15.68
N SER A 634 21.41 -8.78 -14.69
CA SER A 634 21.81 -8.26 -13.38
C SER A 634 20.97 -8.81 -12.23
N VAL A 635 21.35 -8.48 -11.00
CA VAL A 635 20.65 -8.88 -9.76
C VAL A 635 19.25 -8.26 -9.59
N TRP A 636 18.90 -7.29 -10.45
CA TRP A 636 17.58 -6.67 -10.51
C TRP A 636 16.76 -7.13 -11.70
N SER A 637 17.38 -7.82 -12.66
CA SER A 637 16.69 -8.32 -13.84
C SER A 637 15.81 -9.51 -13.50
N PRO A 638 14.48 -9.44 -13.74
CA PRO A 638 13.59 -10.58 -13.54
C PRO A 638 14.11 -11.82 -14.28
N PRO A 639 14.08 -13.02 -13.66
CA PRO A 639 14.36 -14.25 -14.36
C PRO A 639 13.27 -14.58 -15.38
N VAL A 640 13.63 -15.42 -16.36
CA VAL A 640 12.67 -16.06 -17.26
C VAL A 640 12.41 -17.47 -16.74
N PHE A 641 11.14 -17.79 -16.49
CA PHE A 641 10.68 -19.11 -16.09
C PHE A 641 10.08 -19.84 -17.27
N GLY A 642 10.25 -21.16 -17.32
CA GLY A 642 9.61 -21.95 -18.35
C GLY A 642 9.81 -23.44 -18.14
N ALA A 643 9.32 -24.22 -19.10
CA ALA A 643 9.42 -25.65 -19.09
C ALA A 643 9.57 -26.23 -20.50
N ARG A 644 10.19 -27.40 -20.59
CA ARG A 644 10.03 -28.31 -21.71
C ARG A 644 8.94 -29.31 -21.35
N ILE A 645 7.88 -29.35 -22.14
CA ILE A 645 6.71 -30.18 -21.90
C ILE A 645 6.07 -30.57 -23.23
N ASP A 646 5.56 -31.80 -23.31
CA ASP A 646 4.94 -32.33 -24.53
C ASP A 646 3.49 -31.87 -24.68
N ASP A 647 2.76 -31.68 -23.58
CA ASP A 647 1.37 -31.21 -23.56
C ASP A 647 1.24 -29.83 -22.85
N PRO A 648 1.48 -28.72 -23.58
CA PRO A 648 1.30 -27.37 -23.05
C PRO A 648 -0.17 -27.02 -22.77
N VAL A 649 -1.12 -27.72 -23.40
CA VAL A 649 -2.57 -27.48 -23.22
C VAL A 649 -3.02 -28.01 -21.87
N ALA A 650 -2.55 -29.20 -21.47
CA ALA A 650 -2.80 -29.72 -20.12
C ALA A 650 -2.25 -28.79 -19.04
N LEU A 651 -1.03 -28.26 -19.22
CA LEU A 651 -0.42 -27.33 -18.28
C LEU A 651 -1.24 -26.02 -18.16
N SER A 652 -1.69 -25.47 -19.29
CA SER A 652 -2.59 -24.30 -19.31
C SER A 652 -3.87 -24.53 -18.53
N ARG A 653 -4.49 -25.71 -18.66
CA ARG A 653 -5.72 -26.07 -17.93
C ARG A 653 -5.48 -26.21 -16.42
N ILE A 654 -4.38 -26.83 -16.00
CA ILE A 654 -4.04 -26.98 -14.57
C ILE A 654 -3.79 -25.61 -13.92
N MET A 655 -3.02 -24.75 -14.61
CA MET A 655 -2.67 -23.43 -14.09
C MET A 655 -3.81 -22.41 -14.19
N GLY A 656 -4.79 -22.64 -15.08
CA GLY A 656 -5.79 -21.65 -15.45
C GLY A 656 -5.20 -20.45 -16.20
N TRP A 657 -4.01 -20.59 -16.79
CA TRP A 657 -3.32 -19.52 -17.52
C TRP A 657 -3.54 -19.67 -19.02
N GLN A 658 -3.74 -18.56 -19.73
CA GLN A 658 -3.92 -18.57 -21.19
C GLN A 658 -2.68 -19.12 -21.89
N LEU A 659 -2.86 -20.10 -22.78
CA LEU A 659 -1.83 -20.53 -23.72
C LEU A 659 -1.83 -19.63 -24.96
N VAL A 660 -0.68 -19.09 -25.31
CA VAL A 660 -0.46 -18.20 -26.45
C VAL A 660 0.48 -18.89 -27.43
N ASP A 661 -0.04 -19.35 -28.55
CA ASP A 661 0.74 -20.09 -29.57
C ASP A 661 1.57 -19.16 -30.48
N ALA A 662 1.08 -17.95 -30.69
CA ALA A 662 1.72 -16.92 -31.51
C ALA A 662 1.59 -15.56 -30.82
N SER A 663 2.69 -14.82 -30.80
CA SER A 663 2.76 -13.49 -30.20
C SER A 663 3.01 -12.43 -31.26
N SER A 664 2.70 -11.17 -30.95
CA SER A 664 3.11 -10.07 -31.81
C SER A 664 4.63 -10.03 -31.85
N THR A 665 5.17 -10.31 -33.04
CA THR A 665 6.59 -10.16 -33.36
C THR A 665 6.74 -8.99 -34.30
N PRO A 666 7.70 -8.08 -34.09
CA PRO A 666 7.98 -7.01 -35.04
C PRO A 666 8.16 -7.59 -36.45
N ASP A 667 7.39 -7.10 -37.42
CA ASP A 667 7.69 -7.39 -38.82
C ASP A 667 9.04 -6.77 -39.19
N MET A 668 9.56 -7.15 -40.36
CA MET A 668 10.86 -6.66 -40.81
C MET A 668 10.82 -5.20 -41.30
N THR A 669 9.76 -4.44 -41.04
CA THR A 669 9.63 -3.03 -41.40
C THR A 669 10.49 -2.17 -40.47
N PRO A 670 11.50 -1.46 -41.00
CA PRO A 670 12.33 -0.57 -40.20
C PRO A 670 11.51 0.59 -39.62
N LEU A 671 11.78 0.95 -38.37
CA LEU A 671 11.22 2.12 -37.69
C LEU A 671 9.67 2.15 -37.66
N ALA A 672 9.03 1.00 -37.49
CA ALA A 672 7.58 0.89 -37.31
C ALA A 672 7.13 1.37 -35.91
N LEU A 673 7.51 2.61 -35.57
CA LEU A 673 7.25 3.27 -34.30
C LEU A 673 5.81 3.79 -34.27
N THR A 674 5.11 3.61 -33.16
CA THR A 674 3.72 4.07 -33.00
C THR A 674 3.66 5.59 -32.93
N SER A 675 3.19 6.23 -34.02
CA SER A 675 2.89 7.67 -34.04
C SER A 675 1.47 7.96 -33.55
N THR A 676 1.22 9.19 -33.10
CA THR A 676 -0.11 9.66 -32.72
C THR A 676 -0.66 10.67 -33.72
N CYS A 677 -2.00 10.76 -33.81
CA CYS A 677 -2.70 11.83 -34.52
C CYS A 677 -2.76 13.13 -33.71
N ARG A 678 -2.44 13.10 -32.40
CA ARG A 678 -2.41 14.28 -31.55
C ARG A 678 -1.26 15.20 -31.97
N THR A 679 -1.55 16.48 -32.17
CA THR A 679 -0.60 17.51 -32.59
C THR A 679 -0.26 18.44 -31.42
N ASP A 680 0.62 19.43 -31.65
CA ASP A 680 0.99 20.44 -30.66
C ASP A 680 0.05 21.67 -30.62
N GLU A 681 -1.10 21.64 -31.31
CA GLU A 681 -2.00 22.80 -31.49
C GLU A 681 -2.57 23.39 -30.19
N LEU A 682 -2.60 22.61 -29.10
CA LEU A 682 -3.06 23.04 -27.77
C LEU A 682 -1.99 22.86 -26.67
N HIS A 683 -0.74 22.65 -27.08
CA HIS A 683 0.35 22.34 -26.16
C HIS A 683 1.43 23.42 -26.22
N ALA A 684 2.04 23.70 -25.07
CA ALA A 684 3.19 24.57 -24.97
C ALA A 684 4.48 23.73 -24.98
N GLN A 685 5.49 24.19 -25.70
CA GLN A 685 6.80 23.57 -25.66
C GLN A 685 7.41 23.71 -24.26
N ALA A 686 7.59 22.60 -23.56
CA ALA A 686 8.11 22.57 -22.19
C ALA A 686 9.61 22.27 -22.12
N ALA A 687 10.12 21.44 -23.04
CA ALA A 687 11.53 21.07 -23.06
C ALA A 687 12.02 20.68 -24.46
N ILE A 688 13.34 20.82 -24.66
CA ILE A 688 14.06 20.43 -25.87
C ILE A 688 15.03 19.31 -25.49
N TRP A 689 15.20 18.32 -26.36
CA TRP A 689 16.21 17.28 -26.20
C TRP A 689 17.62 17.84 -26.36
N ASP A 690 18.44 17.72 -25.32
CA ASP A 690 19.86 18.06 -25.37
C ASP A 690 20.67 16.82 -25.79
N TRP A 691 21.28 16.92 -26.95
CA TRP A 691 22.09 15.87 -27.55
C TRP A 691 23.41 15.57 -26.82
N ARG A 692 23.89 16.47 -25.95
CA ARG A 692 25.11 16.28 -25.18
C ARG A 692 24.84 15.52 -23.89
N SER A 693 23.82 15.94 -23.15
CA SER A 693 23.43 15.29 -21.90
C SER A 693 22.54 14.06 -22.11
N GLY A 694 21.90 13.92 -23.29
CA GLY A 694 20.97 12.83 -23.58
C GLY A 694 19.71 12.89 -22.72
N ARG A 695 19.22 14.11 -22.44
CA ARG A 695 18.07 14.39 -21.58
C ARG A 695 17.26 15.56 -22.13
N PHE A 696 15.99 15.67 -21.71
CA PHE A 696 15.18 16.85 -22.00
C PHE A 696 15.54 18.00 -21.03
N SER A 697 15.72 19.20 -21.57
CA SER A 697 15.99 20.41 -20.79
C SER A 697 15.15 21.58 -21.30
N ALA A 698 14.63 22.39 -20.38
CA ALA A 698 13.87 23.60 -20.69
C ALA A 698 14.74 24.69 -21.35
N HIS A 699 16.06 24.65 -21.15
CA HIS A 699 17.00 25.68 -21.58
C HIS A 699 18.06 25.14 -22.56
N ALA A 700 17.84 23.99 -23.19
CA ALA A 700 18.79 23.47 -24.15
C ALA A 700 18.88 24.42 -25.36
N ALA A 701 20.10 24.81 -25.72
CA ALA A 701 20.33 25.50 -26.98
C ALA A 701 19.94 24.56 -28.13
N SER A 702 19.31 25.10 -29.17
CA SER A 702 19.12 24.38 -30.43
C SER A 702 20.50 24.07 -31.01
N ASP A 703 21.04 22.89 -30.71
CA ASP A 703 22.22 22.37 -31.37
C ASP A 703 21.91 22.30 -32.88
N ASN A 704 22.89 22.57 -33.75
CA ASN A 704 22.73 22.48 -35.22
C ASN A 704 22.56 21.02 -35.72
N ALA A 705 21.84 20.19 -34.96
CA ALA A 705 21.54 18.82 -35.28
C ALA A 705 20.53 18.73 -36.44
N ALA A 706 20.62 17.66 -37.22
CA ALA A 706 19.74 17.45 -38.37
C ALA A 706 18.27 17.14 -37.99
N ALA A 707 18.00 16.93 -36.70
CA ALA A 707 16.66 16.74 -36.14
C ALA A 707 16.52 17.48 -34.81
N LEU A 708 15.33 18.02 -34.58
CA LEU A 708 14.92 18.68 -33.35
C LEU A 708 13.84 17.82 -32.68
N LEU A 709 14.05 17.46 -31.42
CA LEU A 709 13.09 16.73 -30.59
C LEU A 709 12.62 17.65 -29.45
N THR A 710 11.32 17.89 -29.37
CA THR A 710 10.70 18.76 -28.36
C THR A 710 9.56 18.04 -27.65
N ARG A 711 9.44 18.30 -26.34
CA ARG A 711 8.34 17.85 -25.48
C ARG A 711 7.35 19.00 -25.35
N HIS A 712 6.09 18.72 -25.69
CA HIS A 712 4.98 19.66 -25.60
C HIS A 712 4.00 19.20 -24.53
N VAL A 713 3.61 20.10 -23.64
CA VAL A 713 2.74 19.83 -22.49
C VAL A 713 1.50 20.69 -22.60
N HIS A 714 0.33 20.10 -22.32
CA HIS A 714 -0.91 20.85 -22.29
C HIS A 714 -0.90 21.82 -21.08
N PRO A 715 -1.08 23.15 -21.26
CA PRO A 715 -0.92 24.13 -20.18
C PRO A 715 -1.80 23.88 -18.95
N GLY A 716 -3.00 23.33 -19.14
CA GLY A 716 -3.91 22.94 -18.06
C GLY A 716 -3.74 21.52 -17.54
N GLY A 717 -2.72 20.78 -17.97
CA GLY A 717 -2.48 19.37 -17.59
C GLY A 717 -3.53 18.38 -18.09
N ARG A 718 -4.52 18.82 -18.87
CA ARG A 718 -5.72 18.05 -19.28
C ARG A 718 -5.46 17.01 -20.37
N ASP A 719 -4.26 16.96 -20.91
CA ASP A 719 -3.90 16.01 -21.95
C ASP A 719 -2.45 15.54 -21.81
N HIS A 720 -2.14 14.38 -22.39
CA HIS A 720 -0.79 13.81 -22.38
C HIS A 720 0.25 14.69 -23.06
N ASP A 721 1.48 14.51 -22.61
CA ASP A 721 2.64 15.09 -23.26
C ASP A 721 2.77 14.54 -24.68
N VAL A 722 3.01 15.43 -25.63
CA VAL A 722 3.24 15.12 -27.04
C VAL A 722 4.70 15.37 -27.37
N TYR A 723 5.37 14.36 -27.89
CA TYR A 723 6.75 14.47 -28.34
C TYR A 723 6.79 14.72 -29.85
N LYS A 724 7.33 15.89 -30.23
CA LYS A 724 7.41 16.34 -31.61
C LYS A 724 8.84 16.15 -32.13
N VAL A 725 8.98 15.41 -33.22
CA VAL A 725 10.24 15.22 -33.93
C VAL A 725 10.15 15.97 -35.25
N VAL A 726 10.98 17.00 -35.42
CA VAL A 726 11.13 17.76 -36.66
C VAL A 726 12.45 17.36 -37.32
N SER A 727 12.37 16.83 -38.53
CA SER A 727 13.54 16.53 -39.37
C SER A 727 13.43 17.28 -40.70
N ARG A 728 14.51 17.32 -41.47
CA ARG A 728 14.51 17.94 -42.82
C ARG A 728 13.45 17.40 -43.78
N ARG A 729 12.90 16.21 -43.52
CA ARG A 729 12.00 15.48 -44.44
C ARG A 729 10.56 15.35 -43.94
N LYS A 730 10.33 15.42 -42.63
CA LYS A 730 9.03 15.12 -42.02
C LYS A 730 8.96 15.62 -40.57
N THR A 731 7.76 16.00 -40.16
CA THR A 731 7.37 16.19 -38.76
C THR A 731 6.54 14.99 -38.31
N ALA A 732 6.82 14.44 -37.13
CA ALA A 732 6.09 13.33 -36.55
C ALA A 732 5.82 13.57 -35.06
N PHE A 733 4.71 13.01 -34.58
CA PHE A 733 4.26 13.15 -33.19
C PHE A 733 4.14 11.77 -32.54
N PHE A 734 4.52 11.70 -31.27
CA PHE A 734 4.54 10.47 -30.48
C PHE A 734 4.02 10.73 -29.06
N LEU A 735 3.31 9.76 -28.49
CA LEU A 735 3.01 9.72 -27.05
C LEU A 735 4.12 8.99 -26.27
N SER A 736 4.77 8.01 -26.91
CA SER A 736 5.92 7.32 -26.34
C SER A 736 7.19 8.16 -26.44
N ARG A 737 7.80 8.42 -25.29
CA ARG A 737 9.13 9.04 -25.19
C ARG A 737 10.21 8.18 -25.86
N THR A 738 10.17 6.85 -25.66
CA THR A 738 11.13 5.91 -26.25
C THR A 738 11.07 5.97 -27.77
N ALA A 739 9.86 5.91 -28.35
CA ALA A 739 9.66 6.00 -29.80
C ALA A 739 10.17 7.33 -30.37
N ALA A 740 9.85 8.45 -29.71
CA ALA A 740 10.27 9.78 -30.14
C ALA A 740 11.81 9.93 -30.15
N ILE A 741 12.49 9.46 -29.10
CA ILE A 741 13.96 9.51 -28.99
C ILE A 741 14.59 8.67 -30.11
N ILE A 742 14.10 7.46 -30.38
CA ILE A 742 14.58 6.62 -31.49
C ILE A 742 14.43 7.37 -32.82
N ALA A 743 13.23 7.88 -33.11
CA ALA A 743 12.95 8.58 -34.37
C ALA A 743 13.87 9.79 -34.57
N ALA A 744 14.12 10.55 -33.49
CA ALA A 744 15.02 11.70 -33.51
C ALA A 744 16.47 11.28 -33.74
N CYS A 745 16.98 10.28 -32.99
CA CYS A 745 18.37 9.80 -33.11
C CYS A 745 18.67 9.25 -34.50
N VAL A 746 17.74 8.49 -35.08
CA VAL A 746 17.88 7.98 -36.46
C VAL A 746 17.94 9.13 -37.46
N SER A 747 17.04 10.11 -37.31
CA SER A 747 17.00 11.30 -38.18
C SER A 747 18.28 12.15 -38.05
N ALA A 748 18.86 12.22 -36.85
CA ALA A 748 20.10 12.92 -36.55
C ALA A 748 21.36 12.08 -36.84
N ARG A 749 21.23 10.80 -37.22
CA ARG A 749 22.32 9.83 -37.38
C ARG A 749 23.23 9.71 -36.16
N ARG A 750 22.64 9.72 -34.96
CA ARG A 750 23.36 9.55 -33.69
C ARG A 750 23.08 8.16 -33.12
N PRO A 751 24.13 7.39 -32.76
CA PRO A 751 23.95 6.10 -32.13
C PRO A 751 23.40 6.25 -30.71
N MET A 752 22.58 5.29 -30.29
CA MET A 752 22.01 5.19 -28.93
C MET A 752 22.48 3.96 -28.19
N PHE A 753 22.95 2.96 -28.91
CA PHE A 753 23.38 1.70 -28.33
C PHE A 753 24.81 1.36 -28.73
N ARG A 754 25.52 0.73 -27.81
CA ARG A 754 26.87 0.20 -28.04
C ARG A 754 26.89 -1.30 -27.80
N ARG A 755 27.39 -2.04 -28.77
CA ARG A 755 27.64 -3.47 -28.64
C ARG A 755 28.96 -3.68 -27.89
N VAL A 756 28.93 -4.49 -26.83
CA VAL A 756 30.11 -4.78 -26.00
C VAL A 756 30.31 -6.30 -25.89
N GLY A 757 31.55 -6.75 -26.08
CA GLY A 757 31.95 -8.16 -25.94
C GLY A 757 31.17 -9.13 -26.84
N GLY A 758 30.57 -8.65 -27.92
CA GLY A 758 29.72 -9.43 -28.83
C GLY A 758 28.39 -9.92 -28.23
N ARG A 759 28.18 -9.81 -26.91
CA ARG A 759 27.06 -10.48 -26.21
C ARG A 759 26.11 -9.55 -25.45
N ARG A 760 26.43 -8.25 -25.43
CA ARG A 760 25.68 -7.24 -24.67
C ARG A 760 25.44 -6.01 -25.53
N LEU A 761 24.27 -5.42 -25.34
CA LEU A 761 23.91 -4.12 -25.90
C LEU A 761 23.70 -3.14 -24.74
N ILE A 762 24.47 -2.07 -24.70
CA ILE A 762 24.42 -1.06 -23.63
C ILE A 762 23.74 0.21 -24.18
N CYS A 763 22.79 0.77 -23.42
CA CYS A 763 22.23 2.09 -23.69
C CYS A 763 23.27 3.19 -23.39
N LEU A 764 23.47 4.12 -24.31
CA LEU A 764 24.45 5.21 -24.15
C LEU A 764 23.95 6.38 -23.28
N PHE A 765 22.63 6.45 -23.04
CA PHE A 765 21.99 7.51 -22.27
C PHE A 765 20.89 6.89 -21.38
N ASP A 766 20.61 7.50 -20.23
CA ASP A 766 19.65 6.98 -19.25
C ASP A 766 18.20 6.92 -19.79
N ASP A 767 17.83 7.89 -20.63
CA ASP A 767 16.49 7.98 -21.22
C ASP A 767 16.29 7.03 -22.43
N CYS A 768 17.35 6.32 -22.86
CA CYS A 768 17.31 5.42 -24.01
C CYS A 768 16.95 3.98 -23.64
N GLY A 769 16.29 3.30 -24.58
CA GLY A 769 16.11 1.86 -24.56
C GLY A 769 15.36 1.38 -25.78
N LEU A 770 15.10 0.08 -25.84
CA LEU A 770 14.40 -0.53 -26.97
C LEU A 770 12.88 -0.30 -26.86
N PRO A 771 12.16 -0.19 -27.99
CA PRO A 771 10.70 -0.28 -28.00
C PRO A 771 10.23 -1.59 -27.37
N ASP A 772 9.08 -1.54 -26.71
CA ASP A 772 8.40 -2.68 -26.08
C ASP A 772 8.47 -4.00 -26.87
N ALA A 773 8.06 -3.99 -28.15
CA ALA A 773 8.04 -5.17 -28.99
C ALA A 773 9.46 -5.70 -29.33
N LEU A 774 10.45 -4.80 -29.46
CA LEU A 774 11.83 -5.21 -29.73
C LEU A 774 12.48 -5.82 -28.48
N ALA A 775 12.24 -5.22 -27.31
CA ALA A 775 12.70 -5.74 -26.03
C ALA A 775 12.11 -7.13 -25.74
N ALA A 776 10.80 -7.31 -25.96
CA ALA A 776 10.13 -8.60 -25.85
C ALA A 776 10.71 -9.64 -26.83
N GLY A 777 10.98 -9.24 -28.07
CA GLY A 777 11.64 -10.10 -29.07
C GLY A 777 13.02 -10.59 -28.63
N LEU A 778 13.86 -9.70 -28.08
CA LEU A 778 15.16 -10.08 -27.51
C LEU A 778 15.02 -11.02 -26.32
N ARG A 779 14.10 -10.71 -25.38
CA ARG A 779 13.83 -11.56 -24.22
C ARG A 779 13.47 -12.97 -24.65
N ARG A 780 12.51 -13.11 -25.57
CA ARG A 780 12.03 -14.40 -26.08
C ARG A 780 13.13 -15.16 -26.83
N GLY A 781 13.94 -14.46 -27.62
CA GLY A 781 15.06 -15.07 -28.37
C GLY A 781 16.25 -15.49 -27.50
N ALA A 782 16.51 -14.80 -26.38
CA ALA A 782 17.64 -15.09 -25.48
C ALA A 782 17.25 -15.88 -24.22
N LEU A 783 15.94 -15.95 -23.91
CA LEU A 783 15.39 -16.40 -22.62
C LEU A 783 16.09 -15.75 -21.42
N ARG A 784 16.35 -14.44 -21.55
CA ARG A 784 16.97 -13.59 -20.51
C ARG A 784 16.43 -12.17 -20.62
N ASN A 785 16.20 -11.53 -19.48
CA ASN A 785 15.78 -10.13 -19.42
C ASN A 785 16.96 -9.17 -19.36
N GLY A 786 16.77 -7.97 -19.93
CA GLY A 786 17.66 -6.83 -19.72
C GLY A 786 17.54 -6.25 -18.31
N GLY A 787 18.39 -5.29 -17.96
CA GLY A 787 18.31 -4.62 -16.68
C GLY A 787 19.48 -3.68 -16.36
N PRO A 788 19.41 -3.03 -15.19
CA PRO A 788 20.41 -2.06 -14.75
C PRO A 788 21.73 -2.74 -14.37
N THR A 789 22.84 -2.13 -14.76
CA THR A 789 24.22 -2.46 -14.38
C THR A 789 24.98 -1.16 -14.06
N GLU A 790 26.20 -1.26 -13.55
CA GLU A 790 27.08 -0.10 -13.32
C GLU A 790 27.34 0.70 -14.62
N ASP A 791 27.38 0.03 -15.78
CA ASP A 791 27.58 0.63 -17.10
C ASP A 791 26.30 1.26 -17.70
N GLY A 792 25.19 1.28 -16.95
CA GLY A 792 23.86 1.69 -17.42
C GLY A 792 22.94 0.50 -17.71
N TYR A 793 21.93 0.71 -18.56
CA TYR A 793 20.95 -0.34 -18.90
C TYR A 793 21.47 -1.27 -20.01
N VAL A 794 21.36 -2.58 -19.81
CA VAL A 794 21.94 -3.61 -20.70
C VAL A 794 20.87 -4.59 -21.18
N TYR A 795 20.93 -4.94 -22.48
CA TYR A 795 20.16 -6.01 -23.08
C TYR A 795 21.05 -7.23 -23.42
N PRO A 796 20.57 -8.46 -23.23
CA PRO A 796 21.24 -9.65 -23.77
C PRO A 796 21.17 -9.61 -25.30
N LEU A 797 22.27 -9.95 -25.96
CA LEU A 797 22.39 -9.84 -27.41
C LEU A 797 23.25 -10.97 -27.99
N ASP A 798 22.83 -11.55 -29.11
CA ASP A 798 23.67 -12.40 -29.96
C ASP A 798 23.84 -11.81 -31.38
N ASP A 799 24.61 -12.46 -32.24
CA ASP A 799 24.84 -11.99 -33.62
C ASP A 799 23.60 -11.98 -34.51
N VAL A 800 22.65 -12.88 -34.26
CA VAL A 800 21.41 -12.97 -35.04
C VAL A 800 20.47 -11.85 -34.62
N ALA A 801 20.25 -11.69 -33.32
CA ALA A 801 19.50 -10.62 -32.70
C ALA A 801 20.08 -9.25 -33.06
N PHE A 802 21.40 -9.09 -33.08
CA PHE A 802 22.03 -7.84 -33.51
C PHE A 802 21.72 -7.50 -34.96
N ARG A 803 21.81 -8.46 -35.88
CA ARG A 803 21.45 -8.24 -37.30
C ARG A 803 19.97 -7.89 -37.46
N TRP A 804 19.10 -8.55 -36.70
CA TRP A 804 17.67 -8.26 -36.65
C TRP A 804 17.40 -6.83 -36.16
N LEU A 805 17.95 -6.44 -35.00
CA LEU A 805 17.84 -5.09 -34.47
C LEU A 805 18.42 -4.03 -35.41
N ASN A 806 19.59 -4.28 -36.00
CA ASN A 806 20.25 -3.32 -36.90
C ASN A 806 19.44 -3.06 -38.18
N ARG A 807 18.62 -4.03 -38.60
CA ARG A 807 17.67 -3.84 -39.70
C ARG A 807 16.45 -3.02 -39.28
N LEU A 808 15.93 -3.22 -38.07
CA LEU A 808 14.74 -2.53 -37.57
C LEU A 808 15.03 -1.09 -37.08
N LEU A 809 16.22 -0.86 -36.52
CA LEU A 809 16.69 0.41 -35.98
C LEU A 809 17.97 0.87 -36.70
N PRO A 810 17.92 1.16 -38.02
CA PRO A 810 19.10 1.50 -38.79
C PRO A 810 19.74 2.79 -38.26
N GLY A 811 21.05 2.75 -38.01
CA GLY A 811 21.83 3.90 -37.56
C GLY A 811 21.78 4.17 -36.05
N CYS A 812 21.08 3.36 -35.26
CA CYS A 812 21.05 3.48 -33.79
C CYS A 812 22.25 2.85 -33.07
N PHE A 813 23.14 2.15 -33.77
CA PHE A 813 24.25 1.40 -33.17
C PHE A 813 25.58 2.09 -33.44
N ALA A 814 26.37 2.30 -32.39
CA ALA A 814 27.73 2.83 -32.51
C ALA A 814 28.58 1.83 -33.32
N LEU A 815 29.36 2.37 -34.26
CA LEU A 815 30.38 1.58 -34.94
C LEU A 815 31.38 1.09 -33.91
N LEU A 816 31.67 -0.21 -33.92
CA LEU A 816 32.76 -0.75 -33.11
C LEU A 816 34.03 0.05 -33.48
N PRO A 817 34.86 0.50 -32.50
CA PRO A 817 36.23 0.85 -32.84
C PRO A 817 36.80 -0.38 -33.53
N SER A 818 37.30 -0.20 -34.75
CA SER A 818 37.73 -1.27 -35.62
C SER A 818 38.85 -2.01 -34.91
N GLY A 819 38.51 -3.13 -34.26
CA GLY A 819 39.50 -4.06 -33.74
C GLY A 819 40.16 -4.73 -34.93
N ASP A 820 41.30 -4.17 -35.35
CA ASP A 820 42.41 -4.70 -36.16
C ASP A 820 42.15 -5.51 -37.46
N GLY A 821 40.92 -5.91 -37.80
CA GLY A 821 40.63 -6.71 -39.00
C GLY A 821 40.34 -5.89 -40.26
N ASP A 822 39.81 -4.67 -40.11
CA ASP A 822 39.36 -3.82 -41.24
C ASP A 822 40.45 -2.86 -41.78
N ASN A 823 41.63 -2.84 -41.14
CA ASN A 823 42.69 -1.89 -41.47
C ASN A 823 43.35 -2.24 -42.82
N ALA A 824 43.54 -3.52 -43.14
CA ALA A 824 44.23 -3.93 -44.36
C ALA A 824 43.46 -3.59 -45.65
N ASN A 825 42.15 -3.86 -45.70
CA ASN A 825 41.34 -3.57 -46.89
C ASN A 825 41.17 -2.06 -47.11
N ARG A 826 41.06 -1.27 -46.04
CA ARG A 826 41.04 0.20 -46.12
C ARG A 826 42.37 0.77 -46.60
N LEU A 827 43.49 0.27 -46.10
CA LEU A 827 44.82 0.71 -46.51
C LEU A 827 45.09 0.32 -47.97
N VAL A 828 44.71 -0.88 -48.40
CA VAL A 828 44.82 -1.32 -49.81
C VAL A 828 43.97 -0.48 -50.74
N SER A 829 42.74 -0.16 -50.34
CA SER A 829 41.86 0.74 -51.09
C SER A 829 42.45 2.15 -51.19
N ALA A 830 42.92 2.72 -50.07
CA ALA A 830 43.54 4.04 -50.04
C ALA A 830 44.86 4.10 -50.84
N ALA A 831 45.67 3.05 -50.84
CA ALA A 831 46.86 2.93 -51.70
C ALA A 831 46.48 2.94 -53.19
N ARG A 832 45.47 2.16 -53.59
CA ARG A 832 44.97 2.09 -54.98
C ARG A 832 44.37 3.41 -55.46
N HIS A 833 43.60 4.09 -54.62
CA HIS A 833 42.99 5.37 -54.95
C HIS A 833 43.97 6.56 -54.89
N SER A 834 45.18 6.38 -54.36
CA SER A 834 46.20 7.44 -54.30
C SER A 834 46.94 7.69 -55.63
N GLY A 835 46.68 6.88 -56.67
CA GLY A 835 47.38 6.99 -57.95
C GLY A 835 48.89 6.73 -57.85
N GLY A 836 49.34 5.91 -56.90
CA GLY A 836 50.75 5.56 -56.68
C GLY A 836 51.52 6.48 -55.73
N LYS A 837 50.86 7.47 -55.12
CA LYS A 837 51.49 8.40 -54.15
C LYS A 837 51.65 7.81 -52.75
N ALA A 838 50.78 6.89 -52.35
CA ALA A 838 50.86 6.19 -51.07
C ALA A 838 51.18 4.72 -51.31
N ARG A 839 52.21 4.18 -50.63
CA ARG A 839 52.69 2.80 -50.83
C ARG A 839 52.49 2.02 -49.55
N LEU A 840 51.93 0.82 -49.67
CA LEU A 840 51.79 -0.06 -48.53
C LEU A 840 53.15 -0.55 -48.03
N ILE A 841 53.37 -0.43 -46.73
CA ILE A 841 54.58 -0.91 -46.05
C ILE A 841 54.16 -1.88 -44.96
N TRP A 842 54.86 -3.01 -44.87
CA TRP A 842 54.69 -3.96 -43.77
C TRP A 842 55.68 -3.66 -42.66
N ARG A 843 55.20 -3.28 -41.46
CA ARG A 843 56.07 -2.95 -40.31
C ARG A 843 55.47 -3.51 -39.02
N ASN A 844 56.31 -4.11 -38.19
CA ASN A 844 55.92 -4.68 -36.88
C ASN A 844 54.70 -5.62 -36.95
N GLY A 845 54.63 -6.47 -37.99
CA GLY A 845 53.55 -7.43 -38.16
C GLY A 845 52.21 -6.85 -38.63
N ARG A 846 52.17 -5.59 -39.09
CA ARG A 846 50.96 -4.93 -39.61
C ARG A 846 51.22 -4.20 -40.92
N LEU A 847 50.18 -4.12 -41.75
CA LEU A 847 50.16 -3.33 -42.99
C LEU A 847 49.87 -1.87 -42.66
N THR A 848 50.64 -0.93 -43.19
CA THR A 848 50.46 0.53 -43.06
C THR A 848 50.65 1.23 -44.42
N LEU A 849 50.27 2.50 -44.54
CA LEU A 849 50.46 3.34 -45.73
C LEU A 849 51.70 4.24 -45.64
#